data_AF-Q59EZ5-F1
#
_entry.id   AF-Q59EZ5-F1
#
_cell.length_a   1.000
_cell.length_b   1.000
_cell.length_c   1.000
_cell.angle_alpha   90.00
_cell.angle_beta   90.00
_cell.angle_gamma   90.00
#
_symmetry.space_group_name_H-M   'P 1'
#
loop_
_entity.id
_entity.type
_entity.pdbx_description
1 polymer ?
#
loop_
_entity_poly.entity_id
_entity_poly.type
_entity_poly.pdbx_seq_one_letter_code
_entity_poly.pdbx_strand_id
1 'polypeptide(L)'
;NFFNSLVDSLDEALKALGHPAMLSKVLGGSFADQKICQGCPHRYECEESFTTLNVDIRNHQNLLDSLEQYVKGDLLEGANAYHCEKCNKKVDTVKRLLIKKLPPVLAIQLKRFDYDWERECAIKFNDYFEFPRELDMEPYTVAGVAKLEGDNVNPESQLIQQSEQSESETAGSTKYRLVGVLVHSGQASGGHYYSYIIQRNGGDGERNRWYKFDDGDVTECKMDDDEEMKNQCFGGEYMGEVFDHMMKRMSYRRQKRWWNAYILFYERMDTIDQDDELIRYISELAITTRPHQIIMPSAIERSVRKQNVQFMHNRMQYSMEYFQFMKKLLTCNGVYLNPPPGQDHLLPEAEEITMISIQLAARFLFTTGFHTKKVVRGSASDWYDALCILLRHSKNVRFWFAHNVLFNVSNRFSEYLLECPSAEVRGAFAKLIVFIAHFSLQDGPCPSPFASPGPSSQAYDNLSLSDHLLRAVLNLLRREVSEHGRHLQQYFNLFVMYANLGVAEKTQLLKLSVPATFMLVSLDEGPGPPIKYQYAELGKLYSVVSQLIRCCNVSSRMQSSINGNPPLPNPFGDPNLSQPIMPIQQNVADILFVRTSYVKKIIEDCSNSEETVKLLRFCCWENPQFSSTVLSELLWQVAYSYTYELRPYLDLLLQILLIEDSWQTHRIHNALKGIPDDRDGLFDTIQRSKNHYQKRAYQCIKCMVALFSNCPVAYQILQGNGDLKRKWTWAVEWLGDELERRPYTGNPQYTYNNWSPPVQSNETSNGYFLERSHSARMTLAKACELCPEEEPDDQDAPDEHESPPPEDAPLYPHSPGSQYQQNNHVHGQPYTGPAAHHMNNPQRTGQRAQENYEGSEEVSPPQTKDQ
;
A
#
# COMPACT_ATOMS: atom_id res chain seq x y z
N ASN A 1 -21.53 -17.32 34.94
CA ASN A 1 -20.51 -16.24 34.84
C ASN A 1 -21.12 -14.93 34.38
N PHE A 2 -21.30 -14.66 33.07
CA PHE A 2 -21.88 -13.38 32.59
C PHE A 2 -23.22 -13.04 33.28
N PHE A 3 -24.15 -14.00 33.29
CA PHE A 3 -25.45 -13.87 33.96
C PHE A 3 -25.33 -13.41 35.43
N ASN A 4 -24.57 -14.13 36.26
CA ASN A 4 -24.35 -13.80 37.67
C ASN A 4 -23.74 -12.40 37.81
N SER A 5 -22.65 -12.11 37.08
CA SER A 5 -21.98 -10.80 37.16
C SER A 5 -22.89 -9.63 36.79
N LEU A 6 -23.83 -9.84 35.84
CA LEU A 6 -24.83 -8.83 35.47
C LEU A 6 -25.91 -8.69 36.54
N VAL A 7 -26.44 -9.79 37.04
CA VAL A 7 -27.43 -9.84 38.14
C VAL A 7 -26.90 -9.15 39.39
N ASP A 8 -25.70 -9.50 39.84
CA ASP A 8 -25.04 -8.93 41.00
C ASP A 8 -24.84 -7.41 40.83
N SER A 9 -24.36 -6.98 39.65
CA SER A 9 -24.14 -5.55 39.35
C SER A 9 -25.43 -4.74 39.31
N LEU A 10 -26.53 -5.32 38.81
CA LEU A 10 -27.84 -4.68 38.78
C LEU A 10 -28.45 -4.57 40.18
N ASP A 11 -28.35 -5.62 41.01
CA ASP A 11 -28.85 -5.58 42.38
C ASP A 11 -28.05 -4.61 43.26
N GLU A 12 -26.72 -4.53 43.13
CA GLU A 12 -25.93 -3.51 43.83
C GLU A 12 -26.26 -2.09 43.35
N ALA A 13 -26.49 -1.89 42.04
CA ALA A 13 -26.93 -0.59 41.52
C ALA A 13 -28.32 -0.18 42.05
N LEU A 14 -29.26 -1.13 42.13
CA LEU A 14 -30.60 -0.89 42.69
C LEU A 14 -30.54 -0.56 44.19
N LYS A 15 -29.75 -1.31 44.97
CA LYS A 15 -29.51 -1.04 46.40
C LYS A 15 -28.92 0.36 46.61
N ALA A 16 -27.94 0.76 45.79
CA ALA A 16 -27.33 2.10 45.86
C ALA A 16 -28.31 3.24 45.55
N LEU A 17 -29.39 2.96 44.81
CA LEU A 17 -30.50 3.88 44.54
C LEU A 17 -31.64 3.79 45.57
N GLY A 18 -31.52 2.95 46.61
CA GLY A 18 -32.55 2.74 47.63
C GLY A 18 -33.68 1.79 47.22
N HIS A 19 -33.55 1.11 46.08
CA HIS A 19 -34.50 0.09 45.63
C HIS A 19 -34.12 -1.31 46.15
N PRO A 20 -35.08 -2.25 46.26
CA PRO A 20 -34.76 -3.62 46.63
C PRO A 20 -33.90 -4.31 45.56
N ALA A 21 -33.17 -5.34 45.97
CA ALA A 21 -32.48 -6.28 45.09
C ALA A 21 -33.51 -7.08 44.25
N MET A 22 -33.94 -6.51 43.12
CA MET A 22 -35.02 -7.03 42.30
C MET A 22 -34.66 -8.40 41.72
N LEU A 23 -33.43 -8.59 41.24
CA LEU A 23 -33.04 -9.84 40.59
C LEU A 23 -32.95 -10.95 41.63
N SER A 24 -32.40 -10.69 42.82
CA SER A 24 -32.45 -11.61 43.96
C SER A 24 -33.87 -11.90 44.46
N LYS A 25 -34.86 -11.03 44.23
CA LYS A 25 -36.29 -11.33 44.53
C LYS A 25 -36.92 -12.24 43.48
N VAL A 26 -36.64 -12.01 42.20
CA VAL A 26 -37.25 -12.73 41.06
C VAL A 26 -36.58 -14.08 40.80
N LEU A 27 -35.25 -14.16 40.93
CA LEU A 27 -34.42 -15.32 40.59
C LEU A 27 -33.82 -16.05 41.81
N GLY A 28 -33.81 -15.40 42.98
CA GLY A 28 -33.09 -15.89 44.16
C GLY A 28 -33.90 -16.87 45.03
N GLY A 29 -33.53 -18.15 45.00
CA GLY A 29 -34.00 -19.19 45.93
C GLY A 29 -33.07 -19.40 47.13
N SER A 30 -33.40 -20.35 47.99
CA SER A 30 -32.48 -20.85 49.02
C SER A 30 -32.64 -22.34 49.30
N PHE A 31 -31.54 -23.00 49.65
CA PHE A 31 -31.47 -24.37 50.15
C PHE A 31 -31.40 -24.41 51.67
N ALA A 32 -31.82 -25.53 52.25
CA ALA A 32 -31.43 -26.00 53.57
C ALA A 32 -30.37 -27.11 53.40
N ASP A 33 -29.11 -26.83 53.71
CA ASP A 33 -28.05 -27.84 53.86
C ASP A 33 -28.31 -28.62 55.16
N GLN A 34 -28.83 -29.83 55.02
CA GLN A 34 -29.22 -30.69 56.13
C GLN A 34 -28.21 -31.80 56.34
N LYS A 35 -27.71 -31.93 57.57
CA LYS A 35 -26.86 -33.03 58.03
C LYS A 35 -27.62 -33.82 59.08
N ILE A 36 -28.06 -35.02 58.69
CA ILE A 36 -28.90 -35.92 59.51
C ILE A 36 -28.02 -37.06 60.00
N CYS A 37 -27.60 -37.01 61.28
CA CYS A 37 -26.78 -38.05 61.87
C CYS A 37 -27.61 -39.33 62.09
N GLN A 38 -27.13 -40.48 61.63
CA GLN A 38 -27.85 -41.76 61.79
C GLN A 38 -27.49 -42.47 63.11
N GLY A 39 -26.30 -42.21 63.67
CA GLY A 39 -25.82 -42.79 64.93
C GLY A 39 -25.95 -41.90 66.18
N CYS A 40 -26.66 -40.77 66.10
CA CYS A 40 -27.02 -39.91 67.24
C CYS A 40 -28.20 -38.98 66.89
N PRO A 41 -28.94 -38.42 67.86
CA PRO A 41 -30.18 -37.66 67.60
C PRO A 41 -29.94 -36.23 67.07
N HIS A 42 -28.74 -35.90 66.58
CA HIS A 42 -28.40 -34.54 66.18
C HIS A 42 -28.63 -34.31 64.68
N ARG A 43 -29.42 -33.28 64.38
CA ARG A 43 -29.59 -32.71 63.04
C ARG A 43 -28.98 -31.31 63.03
N TYR A 44 -28.30 -30.97 61.94
CA TYR A 44 -27.79 -29.63 61.68
C TYR A 44 -28.42 -29.11 60.38
N GLU A 45 -28.74 -27.83 60.34
CA GLU A 45 -29.30 -27.16 59.17
C GLU A 45 -28.65 -25.78 59.00
N CYS A 46 -28.34 -25.41 57.76
CA CYS A 46 -27.88 -24.07 57.39
C CYS A 46 -28.59 -23.62 56.12
N GLU A 47 -28.87 -22.32 55.99
CA GLU A 47 -29.52 -21.77 54.80
C GLU A 47 -28.50 -21.19 53.82
N GLU A 48 -28.54 -21.65 52.55
CA GLU A 48 -27.65 -21.22 51.48
C GLU A 48 -28.47 -20.65 50.31
N SER A 49 -28.24 -19.40 49.94
CA SER A 49 -28.95 -18.73 48.83
C SER A 49 -28.41 -19.15 47.46
N PHE A 50 -29.28 -19.26 46.45
CA PHE A 50 -28.86 -19.51 45.06
C PHE A 50 -29.60 -18.61 44.05
N THR A 51 -28.94 -18.28 42.95
CA THR A 51 -29.55 -17.64 41.77
C THR A 51 -29.69 -18.59 40.57
N THR A 52 -28.94 -19.70 40.57
CA THR A 52 -29.08 -20.81 39.62
C THR A 52 -29.00 -22.15 40.34
N LEU A 53 -29.85 -23.10 39.94
CA LEU A 53 -29.80 -24.48 40.43
C LEU A 53 -28.96 -25.32 39.46
N ASN A 54 -27.89 -25.97 39.93
CA ASN A 54 -26.83 -26.51 39.07
C ASN A 54 -26.85 -28.04 39.04
N VAL A 55 -27.60 -28.62 38.10
CA VAL A 55 -27.88 -30.08 38.01
C VAL A 55 -26.79 -30.86 37.27
N ASP A 56 -26.56 -32.11 37.69
CA ASP A 56 -25.62 -33.03 37.02
C ASP A 56 -26.32 -33.80 35.89
N ILE A 57 -25.65 -33.87 34.74
CA ILE A 57 -26.13 -34.52 33.52
C ILE A 57 -25.43 -35.85 33.22
N ARG A 58 -24.30 -36.14 33.86
CA ARG A 58 -23.45 -37.29 33.45
C ARG A 58 -24.00 -38.61 33.96
N ASN A 59 -24.70 -38.55 35.10
CA ASN A 59 -25.25 -39.72 35.80
C ASN A 59 -26.78 -39.83 35.66
N HIS A 60 -27.44 -38.90 34.96
CA HIS A 60 -28.89 -38.79 34.87
C HIS A 60 -29.32 -38.50 33.42
N GLN A 61 -30.45 -39.07 32.98
CA GLN A 61 -30.96 -38.87 31.61
C GLN A 61 -32.00 -37.74 31.50
N ASN A 62 -32.54 -37.28 32.63
CA ASN A 62 -33.57 -36.25 32.69
C ASN A 62 -33.40 -35.33 33.92
N LEU A 63 -34.13 -34.21 33.91
CA LEU A 63 -34.12 -33.21 34.98
C LEU A 63 -34.63 -33.72 36.34
N LEU A 64 -35.64 -34.60 36.35
CA LEU A 64 -36.29 -35.04 37.59
C LEU A 64 -35.34 -35.92 38.42
N ASP A 65 -34.69 -36.90 37.80
CA ASP A 65 -33.71 -37.78 38.46
C ASP A 65 -32.55 -36.98 39.07
N SER A 66 -32.08 -35.94 38.34
CA SER A 66 -30.98 -35.09 38.78
C SER A 66 -31.38 -34.13 39.92
N LEU A 67 -32.65 -33.71 39.97
CA LEU A 67 -33.21 -33.00 41.12
C LEU A 67 -33.42 -33.93 42.32
N GLU A 68 -33.77 -35.20 42.11
CA GLU A 68 -33.90 -36.18 43.19
C GLU A 68 -32.58 -36.41 43.93
N GLN A 69 -31.43 -36.28 43.25
CA GLN A 69 -30.11 -36.39 43.87
C GLN A 69 -29.87 -35.32 44.96
N TYR A 70 -30.48 -34.14 44.87
CA TYR A 70 -30.43 -33.12 45.93
C TYR A 70 -31.13 -33.60 47.22
N VAL A 71 -32.21 -34.38 47.08
CA VAL A 71 -33.01 -34.92 48.20
C VAL A 71 -32.38 -36.17 48.78
N LYS A 72 -31.86 -37.08 47.94
CA LYS A 72 -31.08 -38.26 48.34
C LYS A 72 -29.83 -37.86 49.12
N GLY A 73 -29.10 -36.88 48.60
CA GLY A 73 -27.85 -36.41 49.17
C GLY A 73 -26.73 -37.46 49.14
N ASP A 74 -25.68 -37.19 49.91
CA ASP A 74 -24.51 -38.04 50.06
C ASP A 74 -24.44 -38.65 51.46
N LEU A 75 -24.11 -39.94 51.55
CA LEU A 75 -23.85 -40.61 52.83
C LEU A 75 -22.38 -40.38 53.24
N LEU A 76 -22.18 -39.58 54.29
CA LEU A 76 -20.87 -39.36 54.90
C LEU A 76 -20.60 -40.48 55.89
N GLU A 77 -19.88 -41.52 55.48
CA GLU A 77 -19.62 -42.73 56.27
C GLU A 77 -18.14 -43.08 56.46
N GLY A 78 -17.86 -43.93 57.45
CA GLY A 78 -16.55 -44.52 57.69
C GLY A 78 -15.44 -43.49 57.93
N ALA A 79 -14.37 -43.53 57.13
CA ALA A 79 -13.28 -42.55 57.24
C ALA A 79 -13.72 -41.12 56.92
N ASN A 80 -14.75 -40.94 56.09
CA ASN A 80 -15.31 -39.64 55.69
C ASN A 80 -16.55 -39.25 56.52
N ALA A 81 -16.90 -40.03 57.56
CA ALA A 81 -18.02 -39.74 58.43
C ALA A 81 -17.94 -38.35 59.09
N TYR A 82 -19.09 -37.68 59.16
CA TYR A 82 -19.21 -36.31 59.68
C TYR A 82 -18.87 -36.24 61.17
N HIS A 83 -18.11 -35.22 61.57
CA HIS A 83 -17.81 -34.98 62.97
C HIS A 83 -18.96 -34.21 63.63
N CYS A 84 -19.76 -34.92 64.43
CA CYS A 84 -20.86 -34.34 65.18
C CYS A 84 -20.31 -33.61 66.41
N GLU A 85 -20.22 -32.28 66.36
CA GLU A 85 -19.66 -31.42 67.42
C GLU A 85 -20.29 -31.68 68.80
N LYS A 86 -21.62 -31.82 68.85
CA LYS A 86 -22.34 -32.11 70.11
C LYS A 86 -22.02 -33.49 70.72
N CYS A 87 -21.62 -34.47 69.92
CA CYS A 87 -21.15 -35.78 70.39
C CYS A 87 -19.62 -35.89 70.45
N ASN A 88 -18.89 -34.90 69.95
CA ASN A 88 -17.45 -34.88 69.73
C ASN A 88 -16.88 -36.18 69.11
N LYS A 89 -17.59 -36.74 68.12
CA LYS A 89 -17.19 -37.98 67.43
C LYS A 89 -17.63 -37.99 65.96
N LYS A 90 -16.99 -38.82 65.15
CA LYS A 90 -17.47 -39.15 63.80
C LYS A 90 -18.75 -40.00 63.89
N VAL A 91 -19.73 -39.68 63.06
CA VAL A 91 -21.04 -40.35 62.96
C VAL A 91 -21.46 -40.41 61.50
N ASP A 92 -21.90 -41.59 61.05
CA ASP A 92 -22.44 -41.74 59.70
C ASP A 92 -23.67 -40.83 59.54
N THR A 93 -23.66 -40.00 58.49
CA THR A 93 -24.53 -38.82 58.38
C THR A 93 -24.94 -38.60 56.93
N VAL A 94 -26.25 -38.47 56.67
CA VAL A 94 -26.74 -38.04 55.35
C VAL A 94 -26.58 -36.53 55.25
N LYS A 95 -25.86 -36.06 54.23
CA LYS A 95 -25.80 -34.65 53.84
C LYS A 95 -26.66 -34.43 52.61
N ARG A 96 -27.73 -33.64 52.70
CA ARG A 96 -28.63 -33.34 51.58
C ARG A 96 -28.95 -31.84 51.48
N LEU A 97 -29.48 -31.43 50.34
CA LEU A 97 -29.86 -30.03 50.06
C LEU A 97 -31.33 -29.99 49.65
N LEU A 98 -32.20 -29.53 50.56
CA LEU A 98 -33.63 -29.36 50.25
C LEU A 98 -33.91 -27.90 49.88
N ILE A 99 -34.82 -27.64 48.95
CA ILE A 99 -35.20 -26.26 48.60
C ILE A 99 -36.08 -25.69 49.71
N LYS A 100 -35.61 -24.61 50.34
CA LYS A 100 -36.34 -23.89 51.39
C LYS A 100 -37.22 -22.79 50.80
N LYS A 101 -36.70 -22.03 49.82
CA LYS A 101 -37.43 -20.96 49.13
C LYS A 101 -37.34 -21.11 47.61
N LEU A 102 -38.50 -21.13 46.95
CA LEU A 102 -38.66 -21.23 45.50
C LEU A 102 -38.82 -19.85 44.84
N PRO A 103 -37.96 -19.46 43.87
CA PRO A 103 -38.04 -18.16 43.21
C PRO A 103 -39.16 -18.09 42.16
N PRO A 104 -39.77 -16.91 41.87
CA PRO A 104 -40.72 -16.74 40.77
C PRO A 104 -40.19 -17.21 39.41
N VAL A 105 -38.91 -16.94 39.11
CA VAL A 105 -38.22 -17.48 37.94
C VAL A 105 -37.06 -18.36 38.40
N LEU A 106 -37.13 -19.65 38.11
CA LEU A 106 -36.11 -20.64 38.43
C LEU A 106 -35.18 -20.83 37.23
N ALA A 107 -33.93 -20.37 37.36
CA ALA A 107 -32.86 -20.65 36.40
C ALA A 107 -32.13 -21.95 36.78
N ILE A 108 -32.05 -22.92 35.86
CA ILE A 108 -31.40 -24.22 36.06
C ILE A 108 -30.23 -24.36 35.10
N GLN A 109 -29.01 -24.46 35.62
CA GLN A 109 -27.80 -24.72 34.83
C GLN A 109 -27.57 -26.22 34.69
N LEU A 110 -27.51 -26.71 33.45
CA LEU A 110 -27.06 -28.06 33.13
C LEU A 110 -25.53 -28.07 33.15
N LYS A 111 -24.89 -28.90 34.00
CA LYS A 111 -23.42 -28.98 34.14
C LYS A 111 -22.74 -29.65 32.93
N ARG A 112 -22.81 -28.99 31.76
CA ARG A 112 -22.26 -29.46 30.47
C ARG A 112 -20.78 -29.17 30.25
N PHE A 113 -20.11 -28.46 31.16
CA PHE A 113 -18.70 -28.06 30.98
C PHE A 113 -17.88 -28.42 32.21
N ASP A 114 -16.67 -28.90 31.97
CA ASP A 114 -15.70 -29.33 32.98
C ASP A 114 -14.28 -29.23 32.39
N TYR A 115 -13.25 -29.52 33.18
CA TYR A 115 -11.85 -29.47 32.76
C TYR A 115 -11.24 -30.87 32.67
N ASP A 116 -10.72 -31.22 31.50
CA ASP A 116 -9.98 -32.46 31.26
C ASP A 116 -8.51 -32.24 31.63
N TRP A 117 -8.12 -32.73 32.80
CA TRP A 117 -6.75 -32.63 33.32
C TRP A 117 -5.72 -33.47 32.55
N GLU A 118 -6.13 -34.49 31.77
CA GLU A 118 -5.22 -35.25 30.93
C GLU A 118 -4.93 -34.52 29.60
N ARG A 119 -5.90 -33.73 29.12
CA ARG A 119 -5.80 -32.97 27.86
C ARG A 119 -5.52 -31.48 28.05
N GLU A 120 -5.38 -31.04 29.30
CA GLU A 120 -5.19 -29.66 29.73
C GLU A 120 -6.20 -28.66 29.11
N CYS A 121 -7.44 -29.11 28.85
CA CYS A 121 -8.43 -28.30 28.14
C CYS A 121 -9.85 -28.42 28.71
N ALA A 122 -10.65 -27.37 28.49
CA ALA A 122 -12.07 -27.43 28.79
C ALA A 122 -12.77 -28.42 27.85
N ILE A 123 -13.68 -29.23 28.38
CA ILE A 123 -14.48 -30.20 27.63
C ILE A 123 -15.97 -29.93 27.79
N LYS A 124 -16.74 -30.30 26.76
CA LYS A 124 -18.20 -30.19 26.74
C LYS A 124 -18.84 -31.58 26.70
N PHE A 125 -19.64 -31.88 27.70
CA PHE A 125 -20.50 -33.04 27.79
C PHE A 125 -21.79 -32.81 26.99
N ASN A 126 -21.92 -33.59 25.92
CA ASN A 126 -23.02 -33.49 24.94
C ASN A 126 -24.02 -34.64 25.11
N ASP A 127 -24.02 -35.24 26.30
CA ASP A 127 -24.85 -36.36 26.72
C ASP A 127 -26.35 -36.00 26.65
N TYR A 128 -27.19 -37.01 26.45
CA TYR A 128 -28.64 -36.83 26.35
C TYR A 128 -29.20 -36.43 27.72
N PHE A 129 -29.92 -35.32 27.77
CA PHE A 129 -30.57 -34.84 28.97
C PHE A 129 -31.88 -34.15 28.62
N GLU A 130 -33.00 -34.79 28.94
CA GLU A 130 -34.35 -34.25 28.70
C GLU A 130 -34.89 -33.44 29.89
N PHE A 131 -35.79 -32.52 29.60
CA PHE A 131 -36.42 -31.66 30.60
C PHE A 131 -37.87 -31.34 30.18
N PRO A 132 -38.82 -31.30 31.11
CA PRO A 132 -40.23 -31.19 30.78
C PRO A 132 -40.66 -29.73 30.54
N ARG A 133 -41.78 -29.55 29.82
CA ARG A 133 -42.41 -28.22 29.64
C ARG A 133 -43.06 -27.69 30.90
N GLU A 134 -43.52 -28.59 31.78
CA GLU A 134 -44.06 -28.28 33.10
C GLU A 134 -43.26 -29.06 34.17
N LEU A 135 -42.93 -28.40 35.27
CA LEU A 135 -42.07 -28.94 36.32
C LEU A 135 -42.71 -28.68 37.68
N ASP A 136 -42.99 -29.74 38.45
CA ASP A 136 -43.41 -29.59 39.84
C ASP A 136 -42.19 -29.72 40.76
N MET A 137 -41.98 -28.70 41.60
CA MET A 137 -40.86 -28.65 42.52
C MET A 137 -41.22 -29.13 43.93
N GLU A 138 -42.49 -29.44 44.25
CA GLU A 138 -42.92 -29.87 45.60
C GLU A 138 -42.01 -30.97 46.19
N PRO A 139 -41.68 -32.07 45.46
CA PRO A 139 -40.90 -33.19 46.02
C PRO A 139 -39.49 -32.83 46.48
N TYR A 140 -38.92 -31.71 46.01
CA TYR A 140 -37.56 -31.29 46.32
C TYR A 140 -37.52 -30.19 47.41
N THR A 141 -38.68 -29.79 47.94
CA THR A 141 -38.78 -28.76 48.99
C THR A 141 -38.70 -29.33 50.40
N VAL A 142 -38.32 -28.49 51.37
CA VAL A 142 -38.36 -28.83 52.81
C VAL A 142 -39.76 -29.31 53.23
N ALA A 143 -40.82 -28.64 52.78
CA ALA A 143 -42.20 -28.99 53.11
C ALA A 143 -42.66 -30.30 52.45
N GLY A 144 -42.37 -30.49 51.16
CA GLY A 144 -42.71 -31.71 50.43
C GLY A 144 -42.00 -32.95 50.98
N VAL A 145 -40.71 -32.84 51.31
CA VAL A 145 -39.97 -33.94 51.94
C VAL A 145 -40.48 -34.21 53.35
N ALA A 146 -40.77 -33.20 54.17
CA ALA A 146 -41.35 -33.40 55.50
C ALA A 146 -42.72 -34.10 55.44
N LYS A 147 -43.53 -33.83 54.41
CA LYS A 147 -44.81 -34.48 54.13
C LYS A 147 -44.65 -35.95 53.71
N LEU A 148 -43.56 -36.30 53.01
CA LEU A 148 -43.22 -37.68 52.65
C LEU A 148 -42.58 -38.47 53.81
N GLU A 149 -41.76 -37.82 54.65
CA GLU A 149 -41.14 -38.41 55.84
C GLU A 149 -42.14 -38.56 57.02
N GLY A 150 -43.24 -37.80 57.00
CA GLY A 150 -44.21 -37.68 58.10
C GLY A 150 -45.15 -38.87 58.34
N ASP A 151 -45.18 -39.88 57.46
CA ASP A 151 -46.10 -41.02 57.55
C ASP A 151 -45.56 -42.21 58.37
N ASN A 152 -44.39 -42.08 59.02
CA ASN A 152 -43.71 -43.19 59.73
C ASN A 152 -43.06 -42.80 61.09
N VAL A 153 -43.60 -41.84 61.85
CA VAL A 153 -43.06 -41.48 63.19
C VAL A 153 -44.17 -41.33 64.26
N ASN A 154 -43.89 -41.79 65.49
CA ASN A 154 -44.82 -41.89 66.62
C ASN A 154 -45.56 -40.58 67.00
N PRO A 155 -46.83 -40.67 67.47
CA PRO A 155 -47.68 -39.53 67.82
C PRO A 155 -47.35 -38.82 69.16
N GLU A 156 -46.21 -39.09 69.79
CA GLU A 156 -45.80 -38.41 71.04
C GLU A 156 -44.94 -37.15 70.79
N SER A 157 -44.36 -36.99 69.59
CA SER A 157 -43.54 -35.82 69.22
C SER A 157 -44.37 -34.56 68.94
N GLN A 158 -45.68 -34.70 68.72
CA GLN A 158 -46.55 -33.64 68.19
C GLN A 158 -46.89 -32.53 69.21
N LEU A 159 -46.63 -32.73 70.50
CA LEU A 159 -47.00 -31.79 71.56
C LEU A 159 -46.00 -30.65 71.80
N ILE A 160 -44.82 -30.67 71.16
CA ILE A 160 -43.76 -29.63 71.36
C ILE A 160 -43.66 -28.66 70.17
N GLN A 161 -44.17 -29.01 68.98
CA GLN A 161 -44.11 -28.14 67.79
C GLN A 161 -45.35 -27.25 67.57
N GLN A 162 -46.38 -27.36 68.42
CA GLN A 162 -47.62 -26.59 68.28
C GLN A 162 -47.53 -25.13 68.77
N SER A 163 -46.42 -24.68 69.35
CA SER A 163 -46.27 -23.32 69.89
C SER A 163 -45.62 -22.29 68.94
N GLU A 164 -45.17 -22.68 67.75
CA GLU A 164 -44.54 -21.77 66.77
C GLU A 164 -45.22 -21.78 65.39
N GLN A 165 -46.27 -22.60 65.18
CA GLN A 165 -47.07 -22.59 63.95
C GLN A 165 -48.25 -21.61 64.04
N SER A 166 -47.96 -20.31 64.11
CA SER A 166 -48.98 -19.26 64.07
C SER A 166 -48.59 -18.05 63.20
N GLU A 167 -48.06 -18.31 62.00
CA GLU A 167 -48.11 -17.36 60.88
C GLU A 167 -48.07 -18.13 59.56
N SER A 168 -49.24 -18.28 58.94
CA SER A 168 -49.38 -18.93 57.65
C SER A 168 -49.02 -17.95 56.53
N GLU A 169 -47.73 -17.81 56.23
CA GLU A 169 -47.33 -17.30 54.93
C GLU A 169 -47.93 -18.20 53.85
N THR A 170 -48.68 -17.59 52.93
CA THR A 170 -49.42 -18.27 51.87
C THR A 170 -48.51 -19.21 51.08
N ALA A 171 -48.84 -20.51 51.05
CA ALA A 171 -48.12 -21.50 50.26
C ALA A 171 -48.30 -21.20 48.76
N GLY A 172 -47.30 -20.52 48.17
CA GLY A 172 -47.24 -20.24 46.74
C GLY A 172 -47.13 -21.53 45.89
N SER A 173 -47.38 -21.40 44.59
CA SER A 173 -47.38 -22.56 43.69
C SER A 173 -46.00 -23.21 43.61
N THR A 174 -45.93 -24.54 43.70
CA THR A 174 -44.69 -25.31 43.45
C THR A 174 -44.48 -25.63 41.98
N LYS A 175 -45.46 -25.32 41.13
CA LYS A 175 -45.49 -25.69 39.71
C LYS A 175 -44.91 -24.59 38.84
N TYR A 176 -44.13 -25.01 37.85
CA TYR A 176 -43.43 -24.15 36.92
C TYR A 176 -43.71 -24.52 35.46
N ARG A 177 -43.63 -23.52 34.58
CA ARG A 177 -43.69 -23.63 33.12
C ARG A 177 -42.34 -23.23 32.52
N LEU A 178 -41.84 -24.01 31.56
CA LEU A 178 -40.65 -23.66 30.78
C LEU A 178 -40.93 -22.42 29.90
N VAL A 179 -40.16 -21.36 30.07
CA VAL A 179 -40.30 -20.09 29.33
C VAL A 179 -39.07 -19.71 28.50
N GLY A 180 -37.91 -20.32 28.76
CA GLY A 180 -36.71 -20.09 27.99
C GLY A 180 -35.71 -21.23 28.05
N VAL A 181 -34.98 -21.44 26.96
CA VAL A 181 -33.86 -22.39 26.84
C VAL A 181 -32.68 -21.66 26.20
N LEU A 182 -31.64 -21.41 26.98
CA LEU A 182 -30.37 -20.89 26.49
C LEU A 182 -29.52 -22.09 26.04
N VAL A 183 -29.20 -22.11 24.74
CA VAL A 183 -28.50 -23.19 24.07
C VAL A 183 -27.05 -22.79 23.85
N HIS A 184 -26.13 -23.75 24.03
CA HIS A 184 -24.76 -23.62 23.59
C HIS A 184 -24.48 -24.56 22.43
N SER A 185 -23.85 -24.06 21.37
CA SER A 185 -23.49 -24.81 20.17
C SER A 185 -21.99 -24.73 19.88
N GLY A 186 -21.28 -25.85 20.06
CA GLY A 186 -19.87 -25.97 19.69
C GLY A 186 -18.96 -26.55 20.77
N GLN A 187 -17.68 -26.21 20.68
CA GLN A 187 -16.59 -26.67 21.57
C GLN A 187 -16.60 -25.89 22.90
N ALA A 188 -15.98 -26.43 23.96
CA ALA A 188 -16.02 -25.80 25.29
C ALA A 188 -15.31 -24.44 25.38
N SER A 189 -14.16 -24.29 24.71
CA SER A 189 -13.35 -23.06 24.71
C SER A 189 -13.79 -22.02 23.67
N GLY A 190 -14.96 -22.20 23.05
CA GLY A 190 -15.49 -21.38 21.98
C GLY A 190 -16.97 -21.68 21.77
N GLY A 191 -17.42 -21.74 20.51
CA GLY A 191 -18.82 -22.01 20.18
C GLY A 191 -19.69 -20.76 20.18
N HIS A 192 -21.01 -20.98 20.16
CA HIS A 192 -22.02 -19.95 19.97
C HIS A 192 -23.20 -20.12 20.94
N TYR A 193 -23.81 -19.03 21.35
CA TYR A 193 -24.96 -19.01 22.27
C TYR A 193 -26.16 -18.34 21.63
N TYR A 194 -27.31 -19.00 21.72
CA TYR A 194 -28.60 -18.45 21.28
C TYR A 194 -29.70 -18.91 22.24
N SER A 195 -30.85 -18.22 22.22
CA SER A 195 -31.95 -18.50 23.16
C SER A 195 -33.25 -18.81 22.42
N TYR A 196 -33.90 -19.90 22.81
CA TYR A 196 -35.32 -20.11 22.51
C TYR A 196 -36.13 -19.50 23.66
N ILE A 197 -37.08 -18.62 23.35
CA ILE A 197 -37.89 -17.91 24.35
C ILE A 197 -39.35 -17.95 23.92
N ILE A 198 -40.25 -18.19 24.88
CA ILE A 198 -41.69 -18.18 24.65
C ILE A 198 -42.23 -16.74 24.64
N GLN A 199 -43.00 -16.36 23.63
CA GLN A 199 -43.72 -15.09 23.61
C GLN A 199 -44.98 -15.22 24.47
N ARG A 200 -45.12 -14.30 25.42
CA ARG A 200 -46.30 -14.19 26.31
C ARG A 200 -47.35 -13.31 25.62
N ASN A 201 -48.37 -13.91 25.02
CA ASN A 201 -49.49 -13.17 24.43
C ASN A 201 -50.63 -13.07 25.44
N GLY A 202 -50.88 -11.89 26.00
CA GLY A 202 -51.97 -11.63 26.95
C GLY A 202 -53.35 -11.47 26.30
N GLY A 203 -53.64 -12.24 25.24
CA GLY A 203 -54.86 -12.15 24.44
C GLY A 203 -55.64 -13.46 24.43
N ASP A 204 -56.95 -13.37 24.65
CA ASP A 204 -57.86 -14.51 24.79
C ASP A 204 -57.79 -15.46 23.56
N GLY A 205 -57.29 -16.68 23.78
CA GLY A 205 -57.34 -17.78 22.81
C GLY A 205 -56.13 -17.97 21.87
N GLU A 206 -55.11 -17.12 21.88
CA GLU A 206 -53.89 -17.36 21.09
C GLU A 206 -52.90 -18.31 21.81
N ARG A 207 -52.36 -19.30 21.08
CA ARG A 207 -51.32 -20.20 21.62
C ARG A 207 -50.01 -19.45 21.82
N ASN A 208 -49.38 -19.64 22.98
CA ASN A 208 -48.01 -19.20 23.23
C ASN A 208 -47.06 -19.74 22.14
N ARG A 209 -46.28 -18.86 21.51
CA ARG A 209 -45.36 -19.20 20.42
C ARG A 209 -43.91 -19.13 20.87
N TRP A 210 -43.03 -19.88 20.22
CA TRP A 210 -41.60 -19.87 20.48
C TRP A 210 -40.81 -19.14 19.40
N TYR A 211 -39.86 -18.31 19.83
CA TYR A 211 -38.94 -17.59 18.96
C TYR A 211 -37.49 -17.95 19.28
N LYS A 212 -36.66 -18.04 18.25
CA LYS A 212 -35.21 -18.18 18.36
C LYS A 212 -34.56 -16.79 18.24
N PHE A 213 -33.83 -16.40 19.27
CA PHE A 213 -33.02 -15.20 19.34
C PHE A 213 -31.56 -15.59 19.11
N ASP A 214 -31.03 -15.23 17.93
CA ASP A 214 -29.71 -15.61 17.43
C ASP A 214 -28.95 -14.36 16.96
N ASP A 215 -28.21 -13.75 17.88
CA ASP A 215 -27.56 -12.44 17.75
C ASP A 215 -28.49 -11.33 17.22
N GLY A 216 -28.35 -10.98 15.93
CA GLY A 216 -29.14 -9.93 15.26
C GLY A 216 -30.45 -10.42 14.66
N ASP A 217 -30.65 -11.73 14.58
CA ASP A 217 -31.77 -12.37 13.91
C ASP A 217 -32.75 -12.97 14.94
N VAL A 218 -34.01 -12.55 14.86
CA VAL A 218 -35.12 -13.12 15.65
C VAL A 218 -36.07 -13.84 14.71
N THR A 219 -36.22 -15.15 14.88
CA THR A 219 -36.93 -16.03 13.93
C THR A 219 -37.98 -16.89 14.62
N GLU A 220 -39.06 -17.23 13.91
CA GLU A 220 -40.05 -18.20 14.37
C GLU A 220 -39.42 -19.61 14.42
N CYS A 221 -39.80 -20.42 15.41
CA CYS A 221 -39.30 -21.79 15.55
C CYS A 221 -40.38 -22.74 16.09
N LYS A 222 -40.22 -24.04 15.80
CA LYS A 222 -41.19 -25.08 16.16
C LYS A 222 -40.93 -25.73 17.52
N MET A 223 -40.45 -24.96 18.49
CA MET A 223 -40.14 -25.49 19.83
C MET A 223 -41.39 -25.91 20.61
N ASP A 224 -42.60 -25.69 20.08
CA ASP A 224 -43.85 -26.30 20.52
C ASP A 224 -43.97 -27.80 20.16
N ASP A 225 -43.25 -28.27 19.13
CA ASP A 225 -43.09 -29.69 18.81
C ASP A 225 -42.03 -30.33 19.73
N ASP A 226 -42.33 -31.54 20.23
CA ASP A 226 -41.46 -32.28 21.15
C ASP A 226 -40.26 -32.91 20.42
N GLU A 227 -40.41 -33.31 19.14
CA GLU A 227 -39.26 -33.78 18.36
C GLU A 227 -38.29 -32.64 18.01
N GLU A 228 -38.76 -31.42 17.76
CA GLU A 228 -37.88 -30.27 17.57
C GLU A 228 -37.18 -29.88 18.88
N MET A 229 -37.91 -29.79 19.99
CA MET A 229 -37.34 -29.57 21.34
C MET A 229 -36.20 -30.57 21.64
N LYS A 230 -36.46 -31.86 21.42
CA LYS A 230 -35.49 -32.95 21.58
C LYS A 230 -34.27 -32.80 20.66
N ASN A 231 -34.48 -32.52 19.38
CA ASN A 231 -33.40 -32.41 18.39
C ASN A 231 -32.55 -31.15 18.54
N GLN A 232 -33.10 -30.05 19.07
CA GLN A 232 -32.36 -28.79 19.29
C GLN A 232 -31.72 -28.72 20.69
N CYS A 233 -32.30 -29.34 21.71
CA CYS A 233 -31.94 -29.03 23.10
C CYS A 233 -31.46 -30.20 23.95
N PHE A 234 -31.94 -31.44 23.76
CA PHE A 234 -31.60 -32.54 24.70
C PHE A 234 -30.19 -33.10 24.48
N GLY A 235 -29.63 -32.92 23.27
CA GLY A 235 -28.28 -33.37 22.94
C GLY A 235 -28.23 -34.85 22.57
N GLY A 236 -27.28 -35.58 23.16
CA GLY A 236 -27.05 -36.99 22.89
C GLY A 236 -26.41 -37.27 21.52
N GLU A 237 -26.46 -38.54 21.14
CA GLU A 237 -25.86 -39.02 19.90
C GLU A 237 -26.95 -39.47 18.91
N TYR A 238 -26.64 -39.38 17.62
CA TYR A 238 -27.52 -39.83 16.54
C TYR A 238 -26.70 -40.43 15.40
N MET A 239 -27.38 -41.11 14.47
CA MET A 239 -26.77 -41.64 13.27
C MET A 239 -26.96 -40.64 12.13
N GLY A 240 -25.91 -39.88 11.82
CA GLY A 240 -25.93 -38.88 10.76
C GLY A 240 -25.65 -39.52 9.40
N GLU A 241 -26.47 -39.17 8.42
CA GLU A 241 -26.23 -39.46 7.01
C GLU A 241 -25.16 -38.50 6.46
N VAL A 242 -24.00 -39.04 6.10
CA VAL A 242 -22.88 -38.29 5.53
C VAL A 242 -22.67 -38.70 4.08
N PHE A 243 -23.01 -37.78 3.18
CA PHE A 243 -22.76 -37.88 1.75
C PHE A 243 -21.31 -37.47 1.42
N ASP A 244 -20.73 -38.09 0.40
CA ASP A 244 -19.47 -37.61 -0.19
C ASP A 244 -19.67 -36.31 -1.01
N HIS A 245 -18.56 -35.67 -1.39
CA HIS A 245 -18.54 -34.40 -2.13
C HIS A 245 -19.16 -34.49 -3.55
N MET A 246 -19.54 -35.68 -4.01
CA MET A 246 -20.23 -35.91 -5.29
C MET A 246 -21.67 -36.43 -5.11
N MET A 247 -22.15 -36.54 -3.87
CA MET A 247 -23.42 -37.18 -3.49
C MET A 247 -23.54 -38.64 -3.97
N LYS A 248 -22.42 -39.32 -4.26
CA LYS A 248 -22.40 -40.67 -4.85
C LYS A 248 -22.36 -41.78 -3.80
N ARG A 249 -21.92 -41.49 -2.58
CA ARG A 249 -21.82 -42.47 -1.49
C ARG A 249 -22.45 -41.93 -0.22
N MET A 250 -23.51 -42.61 0.22
CA MET A 250 -24.11 -42.46 1.55
C MET A 250 -23.28 -43.23 2.59
N SER A 251 -23.03 -42.63 3.76
CA SER A 251 -22.47 -43.34 4.90
C SER A 251 -23.12 -42.92 6.22
N TYR A 252 -23.54 -43.90 7.01
CA TYR A 252 -24.05 -43.66 8.36
C TYR A 252 -22.87 -43.51 9.34
N ARG A 253 -22.82 -42.39 10.06
CA ARG A 253 -21.79 -42.13 11.08
C ARG A 253 -22.43 -41.68 12.39
N ARG A 254 -21.94 -42.23 13.50
CA ARG A 254 -22.33 -41.80 14.85
C ARG A 254 -21.83 -40.37 15.07
N GLN A 255 -22.75 -39.44 15.28
CA GLN A 255 -22.50 -38.02 15.50
C GLN A 255 -23.07 -37.58 16.85
N LYS A 256 -22.47 -36.55 17.46
CA LYS A 256 -22.97 -35.93 18.70
C LYS A 256 -23.72 -34.65 18.35
N ARG A 257 -24.87 -34.40 18.98
CA ARG A 257 -25.52 -33.07 18.94
C ARG A 257 -24.73 -32.12 19.84
N TRP A 258 -23.81 -31.35 19.23
CA TRP A 258 -22.96 -30.38 19.93
C TRP A 258 -23.65 -29.05 20.20
N TRP A 259 -24.85 -28.86 19.65
CA TRP A 259 -25.89 -27.93 20.13
C TRP A 259 -26.77 -28.63 21.17
N ASN A 260 -26.97 -28.00 22.32
CA ASN A 260 -27.85 -28.49 23.40
C ASN A 260 -28.06 -27.40 24.46
N ALA A 261 -29.14 -27.56 25.24
CA ALA A 261 -29.50 -26.66 26.33
C ALA A 261 -28.38 -26.58 27.37
N TYR A 262 -28.14 -25.38 27.88
CA TYR A 262 -27.17 -25.09 28.93
C TYR A 262 -27.82 -24.45 30.15
N ILE A 263 -28.75 -23.51 29.95
CA ILE A 263 -29.56 -22.94 31.05
C ILE A 263 -31.03 -23.01 30.66
N LEU A 264 -31.85 -23.56 31.56
CA LEU A 264 -33.31 -23.60 31.46
C LEU A 264 -33.90 -22.49 32.33
N PHE A 265 -34.93 -21.81 31.83
CA PHE A 265 -35.67 -20.80 32.57
C PHE A 265 -37.11 -21.27 32.74
N TYR A 266 -37.48 -21.50 34.00
CA TYR A 266 -38.80 -21.92 34.43
C TYR A 266 -39.49 -20.78 35.18
N GLU A 267 -40.77 -20.54 34.92
CA GLU A 267 -41.60 -19.53 35.57
C GLU A 267 -42.68 -20.19 36.43
N ARG A 268 -42.84 -19.74 37.68
CA ARG A 268 -43.81 -20.28 38.63
C ARG A 268 -45.23 -19.89 38.21
N MET A 269 -46.18 -20.82 38.24
CA MET A 269 -47.52 -20.62 37.63
C MET A 269 -48.32 -19.47 38.27
N ASP A 270 -48.09 -19.16 39.55
CA ASP A 270 -48.69 -18.05 40.30
C ASP A 270 -48.02 -16.69 40.04
N THR A 271 -46.92 -16.64 39.28
CA THR A 271 -46.27 -15.37 38.90
C THR A 271 -47.18 -14.48 38.06
N ILE A 272 -48.14 -15.08 37.32
CA ILE A 272 -49.12 -14.35 36.50
C ILE A 272 -50.15 -13.61 37.36
N ASP A 273 -50.46 -14.11 38.56
CA ASP A 273 -51.35 -13.43 39.52
C ASP A 273 -50.57 -12.42 40.40
N GLN A 274 -49.26 -12.65 40.59
CA GLN A 274 -48.33 -11.70 41.23
C GLN A 274 -47.79 -10.64 40.26
N ASP A 275 -48.09 -10.75 38.97
CA ASP A 275 -47.58 -9.87 37.91
C ASP A 275 -48.02 -8.42 38.18
N ASP A 276 -49.20 -8.18 38.78
CA ASP A 276 -49.64 -6.85 39.20
C ASP A 276 -48.64 -6.15 40.14
N GLU A 277 -47.94 -6.87 41.04
CA GLU A 277 -46.95 -6.24 41.91
C GLU A 277 -45.58 -6.07 41.22
N LEU A 278 -45.15 -7.02 40.38
CA LEU A 278 -43.89 -6.90 39.64
C LEU A 278 -44.00 -5.87 38.51
N ILE A 279 -45.11 -5.86 37.77
CA ILE A 279 -45.50 -4.82 36.81
C ILE A 279 -45.68 -3.49 37.54
N ARG A 280 -46.23 -3.44 38.76
CA ARG A 280 -46.22 -2.22 39.58
C ARG A 280 -44.80 -1.76 39.88
N TYR A 281 -43.90 -2.61 40.37
CA TYR A 281 -42.51 -2.22 40.62
C TYR A 281 -41.76 -1.78 39.35
N ILE A 282 -41.95 -2.48 38.23
CA ILE A 282 -41.39 -2.10 36.92
C ILE A 282 -42.00 -0.79 36.41
N SER A 283 -43.29 -0.54 36.67
CA SER A 283 -43.98 0.72 36.33
C SER A 283 -43.61 1.88 37.27
N GLU A 284 -43.29 1.61 38.53
CA GLU A 284 -42.76 2.58 39.51
C GLU A 284 -41.31 2.97 39.17
N LEU A 285 -40.54 2.04 38.60
CA LEU A 285 -39.21 2.29 38.04
C LEU A 285 -39.26 2.88 36.61
N ALA A 286 -40.38 2.72 35.90
CA ALA A 286 -40.59 3.35 34.61
C ALA A 286 -40.97 4.83 34.78
N ILE A 287 -40.37 5.71 33.97
CA ILE A 287 -40.61 7.17 34.05
C ILE A 287 -41.96 7.58 33.42
N THR A 288 -42.86 6.61 33.22
CA THR A 288 -44.13 6.76 32.50
C THR A 288 -45.30 6.31 33.36
N THR A 289 -46.32 7.16 33.46
CA THR A 289 -47.54 6.90 34.24
C THR A 289 -48.55 6.00 33.50
N ARG A 290 -48.17 5.41 32.37
CA ARG A 290 -48.99 4.47 31.61
C ARG A 290 -48.48 3.04 31.79
N PRO A 291 -49.23 2.15 32.47
CA PRO A 291 -48.85 0.73 32.51
C PRO A 291 -48.81 0.17 31.09
N HIS A 292 -47.95 -0.82 30.85
CA HIS A 292 -47.71 -1.47 29.54
C HIS A 292 -46.97 -0.66 28.47
N GLN A 293 -46.58 0.60 28.70
CA GLN A 293 -45.85 1.41 27.70
C GLN A 293 -44.49 1.87 28.26
N ILE A 294 -43.47 1.00 28.21
CA ILE A 294 -42.10 1.33 28.64
C ILE A 294 -41.52 2.41 27.73
N ILE A 295 -41.44 3.65 28.22
CA ILE A 295 -40.83 4.78 27.51
C ILE A 295 -39.42 5.00 28.06
N MET A 296 -38.45 5.12 27.16
CA MET A 296 -37.05 5.42 27.52
C MET A 296 -36.96 6.77 28.25
N PRO A 297 -36.23 6.86 29.39
CA PRO A 297 -35.99 8.13 30.08
C PRO A 297 -35.49 9.24 29.15
N SER A 298 -36.11 10.42 29.19
CA SER A 298 -35.80 11.51 28.23
C SER A 298 -34.34 11.98 28.24
N ALA A 299 -33.60 11.76 29.34
CA ALA A 299 -32.15 11.99 29.40
C ALA A 299 -31.36 10.93 28.62
N ILE A 300 -31.75 9.65 28.74
CA ILE A 300 -31.15 8.53 28.02
C ILE A 300 -31.50 8.64 26.53
N GLU A 301 -32.76 8.89 26.18
CA GLU A 301 -33.21 9.07 24.79
C GLU A 301 -32.41 10.17 24.07
N ARG A 302 -32.26 11.35 24.71
CA ARG A 302 -31.44 12.45 24.17
C ARG A 302 -29.96 12.06 24.04
N SER A 303 -29.41 11.29 24.97
CA SER A 303 -28.03 10.80 24.91
C SER A 303 -27.83 9.83 23.74
N VAL A 304 -28.67 8.81 23.63
CA VAL A 304 -28.66 7.82 22.53
C VAL A 304 -28.84 8.52 21.18
N ARG A 305 -29.81 9.44 21.06
CA ARG A 305 -30.04 10.20 19.83
C ARG A 305 -28.82 11.04 19.44
N LYS A 306 -28.17 11.72 20.40
CA LYS A 306 -26.94 12.50 20.16
C LYS A 306 -25.80 11.60 19.69
N GLN A 307 -25.59 10.45 20.34
CA GLN A 307 -24.55 9.48 19.96
C GLN A 307 -24.80 8.91 18.57
N ASN A 308 -26.04 8.54 18.25
CA ASN A 308 -26.42 8.04 16.92
C ASN A 308 -26.22 9.09 15.82
N VAL A 309 -26.59 10.35 16.06
CA VAL A 309 -26.34 11.45 15.11
C VAL A 309 -24.84 11.67 14.90
N GLN A 310 -24.03 11.65 15.96
CA GLN A 310 -22.58 11.78 15.85
C GLN A 310 -21.94 10.61 15.10
N PHE A 311 -22.38 9.38 15.38
CA PHE A 311 -21.97 8.17 14.64
C PHE A 311 -22.30 8.28 13.15
N MET A 312 -23.52 8.72 12.82
CA MET A 312 -23.95 8.92 11.43
C MET A 312 -23.14 10.00 10.72
N HIS A 313 -22.83 11.13 11.37
CA HIS A 313 -21.93 12.14 10.78
C HIS A 313 -20.54 11.57 10.51
N ASN A 314 -19.92 10.88 11.47
CA ASN A 314 -18.60 10.26 11.30
C ASN A 314 -18.61 9.21 10.16
N ARG A 315 -19.67 8.40 10.06
CA ARG A 315 -19.84 7.41 8.99
C ARG A 315 -19.99 8.07 7.62
N MET A 316 -20.76 9.16 7.52
CA MET A 316 -21.01 9.85 6.24
C MET A 316 -19.80 10.66 5.76
N GLN A 317 -18.94 11.17 6.65
CA GLN A 317 -17.71 11.89 6.28
C GLN A 317 -16.72 11.05 5.45
N TYR A 318 -16.82 9.72 5.50
CA TYR A 318 -16.00 8.79 4.73
C TYR A 318 -16.80 8.02 3.66
N SER A 319 -17.99 8.51 3.30
CA SER A 319 -18.81 7.92 2.24
C SER A 319 -18.39 8.41 0.85
N MET A 320 -18.60 7.58 -0.17
CA MET A 320 -18.32 7.93 -1.57
C MET A 320 -19.19 9.11 -2.03
N GLU A 321 -20.44 9.15 -1.58
CA GLU A 321 -21.44 10.17 -1.91
C GLU A 321 -21.01 11.54 -1.39
N TYR A 322 -20.44 11.61 -0.18
CA TYR A 322 -19.89 12.85 0.36
C TYR A 322 -18.70 13.35 -0.45
N PHE A 323 -17.78 12.48 -0.84
CA PHE A 323 -16.64 12.84 -1.70
C PHE A 323 -17.10 13.31 -3.10
N GLN A 324 -18.09 12.64 -3.69
CA GLN A 324 -18.69 13.08 -4.96
C GLN A 324 -19.43 14.42 -4.83
N PHE A 325 -20.18 14.62 -3.74
CA PHE A 325 -20.84 15.90 -3.44
C PHE A 325 -19.83 17.03 -3.31
N MET A 326 -18.77 16.83 -2.53
CA MET A 326 -17.67 17.80 -2.39
C MET A 326 -17.03 18.12 -3.74
N LYS A 327 -16.71 17.11 -4.57
CA LYS A 327 -16.15 17.33 -5.92
C LYS A 327 -17.09 18.15 -6.80
N LYS A 328 -18.38 17.80 -6.86
CA LYS A 328 -19.41 18.53 -7.62
C LYS A 328 -19.56 19.98 -7.14
N LEU A 329 -19.53 20.22 -5.83
CA LEU A 329 -19.64 21.55 -5.23
C LEU A 329 -18.42 22.45 -5.53
N LEU A 330 -17.22 21.87 -5.65
CA LEU A 330 -16.04 22.63 -6.08
C LEU A 330 -16.06 22.99 -7.57
N THR A 331 -16.66 22.15 -8.42
CA THR A 331 -16.62 22.34 -9.88
C THR A 331 -17.88 22.98 -10.47
N CYS A 332 -19.00 23.07 -9.73
CA CYS A 332 -20.30 23.51 -10.28
C CYS A 332 -20.27 24.92 -10.89
N ASN A 333 -19.43 25.81 -10.33
CA ASN A 333 -19.32 27.19 -10.79
C ASN A 333 -18.27 27.39 -11.88
N GLY A 334 -17.56 26.33 -12.32
CA GLY A 334 -16.40 26.43 -13.22
C GLY A 334 -16.65 27.15 -14.55
N VAL A 335 -17.89 27.19 -15.04
CA VAL A 335 -18.30 27.95 -16.23
C VAL A 335 -18.06 29.46 -16.04
N TYR A 336 -18.30 29.99 -14.84
CA TYR A 336 -18.16 31.39 -14.48
C TYR A 336 -16.72 31.80 -14.12
N LEU A 337 -15.79 30.85 -14.05
CA LEU A 337 -14.41 31.07 -13.59
C LEU A 337 -13.40 31.26 -14.72
N ASN A 338 -13.89 31.60 -15.92
CA ASN A 338 -13.06 32.00 -17.06
C ASN A 338 -13.18 33.52 -17.23
N PRO A 339 -12.07 34.23 -17.52
CA PRO A 339 -12.12 35.67 -17.78
C PRO A 339 -12.90 35.97 -19.08
N PRO A 340 -13.58 37.13 -19.19
CA PRO A 340 -14.28 37.54 -20.40
C PRO A 340 -13.34 37.63 -21.62
N PRO A 341 -13.83 37.42 -22.86
CA PRO A 341 -13.00 37.57 -24.06
C PRO A 341 -12.33 38.95 -24.14
N GLY A 342 -10.99 38.97 -24.16
CA GLY A 342 -10.20 40.21 -24.19
C GLY A 342 -9.87 40.81 -22.81
N GLN A 343 -10.12 40.10 -21.71
CA GLN A 343 -9.64 40.45 -20.37
C GLN A 343 -8.74 39.35 -19.81
N ASP A 344 -7.71 39.73 -19.06
CA ASP A 344 -6.77 38.78 -18.41
C ASP A 344 -7.12 38.50 -16.93
N HIS A 345 -8.16 39.13 -16.39
CA HIS A 345 -8.57 39.03 -14.99
C HIS A 345 -10.02 38.52 -14.84
N LEU A 346 -10.30 37.87 -13.70
CA LEU A 346 -11.67 37.51 -13.31
C LEU A 346 -12.50 38.75 -12.97
N LEU A 347 -13.82 38.60 -13.05
CA LEU A 347 -14.75 39.54 -12.41
C LEU A 347 -14.67 39.41 -10.88
N PRO A 348 -14.87 40.49 -10.09
CA PRO A 348 -14.76 40.45 -8.64
C PRO A 348 -15.63 39.37 -7.98
N GLU A 349 -16.85 39.19 -8.46
CA GLU A 349 -17.80 38.18 -7.96
C GLU A 349 -17.34 36.75 -8.28
N ALA A 350 -16.73 36.55 -9.45
CA ALA A 350 -16.14 35.27 -9.82
C ALA A 350 -14.87 34.97 -9.01
N GLU A 351 -14.07 35.99 -8.67
CA GLU A 351 -12.93 35.86 -7.77
C GLU A 351 -13.36 35.52 -6.32
N GLU A 352 -14.44 36.13 -5.80
CA GLU A 352 -15.00 35.79 -4.49
C GLU A 352 -15.52 34.34 -4.43
N ILE A 353 -16.29 33.91 -5.44
CA ILE A 353 -16.74 32.51 -5.57
C ILE A 353 -15.54 31.57 -5.61
N THR A 354 -14.50 31.92 -6.38
CA THR A 354 -13.25 31.13 -6.47
C THR A 354 -12.54 31.05 -5.12
N MET A 355 -12.49 32.15 -4.37
CA MET A 355 -11.88 32.21 -3.04
C MET A 355 -12.60 31.30 -2.04
N ILE A 356 -13.94 31.31 -2.02
CA ILE A 356 -14.73 30.44 -1.16
C ILE A 356 -14.54 28.96 -1.57
N SER A 357 -14.56 28.68 -2.88
CA SER A 357 -14.32 27.33 -3.40
C SER A 357 -12.92 26.81 -3.06
N ILE A 358 -11.86 27.61 -3.18
CA ILE A 358 -10.50 27.16 -2.84
C ILE A 358 -10.32 26.95 -1.33
N GLN A 359 -10.96 27.78 -0.49
CA GLN A 359 -10.96 27.62 0.97
C GLN A 359 -11.62 26.30 1.38
N LEU A 360 -12.77 25.98 0.78
CA LEU A 360 -13.47 24.71 1.00
C LEU A 360 -12.64 23.52 0.50
N ALA A 361 -12.07 23.62 -0.71
CA ALA A 361 -11.23 22.58 -1.30
C ALA A 361 -9.99 22.28 -0.45
N ALA A 362 -9.27 23.33 -0.06
CA ALA A 362 -8.08 23.22 0.77
C ALA A 362 -8.39 22.58 2.13
N ARG A 363 -9.44 23.06 2.80
CA ARG A 363 -9.85 22.50 4.10
C ARG A 363 -10.20 21.02 3.96
N PHE A 364 -11.02 20.65 2.97
CA PHE A 364 -11.42 19.26 2.77
C PHE A 364 -10.25 18.35 2.41
N LEU A 365 -9.43 18.72 1.42
CA LEU A 365 -8.36 17.87 0.89
C LEU A 365 -7.22 17.65 1.90
N PHE A 366 -6.79 18.70 2.60
CA PHE A 366 -5.64 18.63 3.51
C PHE A 366 -6.00 18.19 4.95
N THR A 367 -7.27 18.04 5.30
CA THR A 367 -7.69 17.38 6.56
C THR A 367 -8.25 15.97 6.37
N THR A 368 -8.98 15.73 5.28
CA THR A 368 -9.70 14.46 5.06
C THR A 368 -9.29 13.83 3.74
N GLY A 369 -9.40 14.57 2.62
CA GLY A 369 -9.36 14.01 1.28
C GLY A 369 -8.08 13.24 0.95
N PHE A 370 -6.91 13.82 1.17
CA PHE A 370 -5.63 13.16 0.88
C PHE A 370 -5.20 12.13 1.94
N HIS A 371 -5.85 12.10 3.10
CA HIS A 371 -5.61 11.12 4.17
C HIS A 371 -6.47 9.84 4.03
N THR A 372 -7.49 9.84 3.16
CA THR A 372 -8.31 8.65 2.89
C THR A 372 -7.76 7.75 1.79
N LYS A 373 -8.19 6.47 1.83
CA LYS A 373 -7.87 5.46 0.81
C LYS A 373 -8.43 5.87 -0.56
N LYS A 374 -7.73 5.49 -1.64
CA LYS A 374 -8.14 5.72 -3.04
C LYS A 374 -9.57 5.27 -3.35
N VAL A 375 -10.02 4.18 -2.71
CA VAL A 375 -11.40 3.65 -2.88
C VAL A 375 -12.47 4.68 -2.47
N VAL A 376 -12.21 5.54 -1.47
CA VAL A 376 -13.15 6.59 -1.03
C VAL A 376 -12.88 7.91 -1.76
N ARG A 377 -11.60 8.30 -1.88
CA ARG A 377 -11.21 9.56 -2.51
C ARG A 377 -11.48 9.62 -4.02
N GLY A 378 -11.37 8.48 -4.70
CA GLY A 378 -11.13 8.43 -6.14
C GLY A 378 -9.71 8.86 -6.51
N SER A 379 -9.52 9.17 -7.79
CA SER A 379 -8.25 9.62 -8.37
C SER A 379 -7.84 10.99 -7.80
N ALA A 380 -6.61 11.11 -7.31
CA ALA A 380 -6.04 12.37 -6.84
C ALA A 380 -5.79 13.37 -7.99
N SER A 381 -5.60 12.88 -9.22
CA SER A 381 -5.49 13.75 -10.41
C SER A 381 -6.74 14.60 -10.60
N ASP A 382 -7.94 14.03 -10.40
CA ASP A 382 -9.18 14.76 -10.62
C ASP A 382 -9.38 15.89 -9.60
N TRP A 383 -8.85 15.72 -8.39
CA TRP A 383 -8.86 16.77 -7.36
C TRP A 383 -7.84 17.85 -7.69
N TYR A 384 -6.68 17.48 -8.27
CA TYR A 384 -5.75 18.44 -8.87
C TYR A 384 -6.40 19.22 -10.02
N ASP A 385 -7.13 18.56 -10.93
CA ASP A 385 -7.80 19.23 -12.06
C ASP A 385 -8.86 20.24 -11.57
N ALA A 386 -9.62 19.88 -10.52
CA ALA A 386 -10.57 20.79 -9.88
C ALA A 386 -9.87 22.00 -9.23
N LEU A 387 -8.73 21.81 -8.55
CA LEU A 387 -7.92 22.90 -7.99
C LEU A 387 -7.32 23.80 -9.08
N CYS A 388 -6.91 23.23 -10.22
CA CYS A 388 -6.36 23.98 -11.34
C CYS A 388 -7.35 24.99 -11.91
N ILE A 389 -8.64 24.63 -12.03
CA ILE A 389 -9.68 25.57 -12.47
C ILE A 389 -9.73 26.79 -11.53
N LEU A 390 -9.72 26.56 -10.22
CA LEU A 390 -9.78 27.62 -9.21
C LEU A 390 -8.51 28.48 -9.18
N LEU A 391 -7.32 27.88 -9.33
CA LEU A 391 -6.04 28.57 -9.17
C LEU A 391 -5.55 29.30 -10.44
N ARG A 392 -6.25 29.19 -11.57
CA ARG A 392 -5.74 29.62 -12.89
C ARG A 392 -5.67 31.13 -13.10
N HIS A 393 -6.72 31.86 -12.71
CA HIS A 393 -6.91 33.24 -13.20
C HIS A 393 -6.73 34.34 -12.14
N SER A 394 -6.77 34.02 -10.83
CA SER A 394 -6.52 35.01 -9.77
C SER A 394 -5.19 34.80 -9.06
N LYS A 395 -4.38 35.86 -9.03
CA LYS A 395 -3.17 35.96 -8.20
C LYS A 395 -3.48 35.98 -6.71
N ASN A 396 -4.61 36.57 -6.30
CA ASN A 396 -5.02 36.65 -4.90
C ASN A 396 -5.42 35.27 -4.36
N VAL A 397 -6.10 34.46 -5.18
CA VAL A 397 -6.45 33.06 -4.87
C VAL A 397 -5.18 32.20 -4.78
N ARG A 398 -4.23 32.33 -5.73
CA ARG A 398 -2.92 31.66 -5.66
C ARG A 398 -2.13 32.05 -4.41
N PHE A 399 -2.03 33.35 -4.11
CA PHE A 399 -1.36 33.86 -2.92
C PHE A 399 -2.01 33.34 -1.64
N TRP A 400 -3.35 33.42 -1.53
CA TRP A 400 -4.08 32.91 -0.38
C TRP A 400 -3.82 31.42 -0.17
N PHE A 401 -3.89 30.62 -1.23
CA PHE A 401 -3.66 29.17 -1.14
C PHE A 401 -2.23 28.87 -0.72
N ALA A 402 -1.23 29.47 -1.37
CA ALA A 402 0.17 29.24 -1.03
C ALA A 402 0.47 29.67 0.41
N HIS A 403 0.01 30.85 0.84
CA HIS A 403 0.23 31.33 2.20
C HIS A 403 -0.45 30.43 3.25
N ASN A 404 -1.76 30.18 3.12
CA ASN A 404 -2.57 29.54 4.18
C ASN A 404 -2.47 28.01 4.18
N VAL A 405 -2.16 27.37 3.05
CA VAL A 405 -2.16 25.91 2.90
C VAL A 405 -0.74 25.35 2.86
N LEU A 406 0.18 26.02 2.16
CA LEU A 406 1.56 25.57 1.95
C LEU A 406 2.55 26.14 2.98
N PHE A 407 2.59 27.47 3.15
CA PHE A 407 3.59 28.12 4.02
C PHE A 407 3.20 28.16 5.50
N ASN A 408 1.91 28.29 5.83
CA ASN A 408 1.40 28.31 7.22
C ASN A 408 1.59 26.97 7.96
N VAL A 409 1.98 25.89 7.27
CA VAL A 409 2.25 24.57 7.86
C VAL A 409 3.68 24.15 7.52
N SER A 410 4.56 24.25 8.52
CA SER A 410 6.02 24.19 8.33
C SER A 410 6.57 22.96 7.57
N ASN A 411 5.92 21.80 7.69
CA ASN A 411 6.31 20.55 7.04
C ASN A 411 5.45 20.19 5.82
N ARG A 412 4.53 21.04 5.35
CA ARG A 412 3.58 20.68 4.28
C ARG A 412 4.25 20.16 3.01
N PHE A 413 5.39 20.75 2.65
CA PHE A 413 6.15 20.35 1.47
C PHE A 413 6.78 18.96 1.63
N SER A 414 7.37 18.62 2.79
CA SER A 414 7.92 17.28 3.03
C SER A 414 6.79 16.25 3.20
N GLU A 415 5.73 16.60 3.93
CA GLU A 415 4.54 15.76 4.16
C GLU A 415 4.00 15.18 2.86
N TYR A 416 3.82 15.99 1.81
CA TYR A 416 3.21 15.55 0.56
C TYR A 416 4.19 15.28 -0.61
N LEU A 417 5.43 15.79 -0.60
CA LEU A 417 6.42 15.42 -1.63
C LEU A 417 7.27 14.20 -1.26
N LEU A 418 7.52 13.98 0.03
CA LEU A 418 8.51 13.03 0.54
C LEU A 418 7.93 11.96 1.47
N GLU A 419 7.04 12.33 2.40
CA GLU A 419 6.55 11.42 3.46
C GLU A 419 5.32 10.62 3.03
N CYS A 420 4.35 11.27 2.36
CA CYS A 420 3.04 10.72 2.03
C CYS A 420 3.16 9.36 1.32
N PRO A 421 2.53 8.29 1.83
CA PRO A 421 2.71 6.94 1.28
C PRO A 421 2.12 6.77 -0.11
N SER A 422 1.10 7.55 -0.49
CA SER A 422 0.41 7.43 -1.77
C SER A 422 1.16 8.18 -2.88
N ALA A 423 1.86 7.44 -3.76
CA ALA A 423 2.57 8.02 -4.91
C ALA A 423 1.67 8.88 -5.83
N GLU A 424 0.39 8.53 -5.92
CA GLU A 424 -0.63 9.28 -6.67
C GLU A 424 -0.91 10.65 -6.05
N VAL A 425 -0.99 10.73 -4.72
CA VAL A 425 -1.13 12.00 -3.98
C VAL A 425 0.15 12.82 -4.08
N ARG A 426 1.34 12.19 -3.93
CA ARG A 426 2.62 12.87 -4.15
C ARG A 426 2.71 13.50 -5.54
N GLY A 427 2.29 12.74 -6.57
CA GLY A 427 2.23 13.22 -7.96
C GLY A 427 1.24 14.37 -8.16
N ALA A 428 0.04 14.29 -7.59
CA ALA A 428 -0.96 15.36 -7.67
C ALA A 428 -0.49 16.65 -6.95
N PHE A 429 0.17 16.52 -5.80
CA PHE A 429 0.71 17.65 -5.05
C PHE A 429 1.94 18.29 -5.74
N ALA A 430 2.83 17.48 -6.32
CA ALA A 430 3.94 17.99 -7.13
C ALA A 430 3.42 18.77 -8.36
N LYS A 431 2.42 18.22 -9.07
CA LYS A 431 1.72 18.93 -10.16
C LYS A 431 1.11 20.25 -9.70
N LEU A 432 0.49 20.28 -8.52
CA LEU A 432 -0.13 21.48 -7.96
C LEU A 432 0.91 22.58 -7.69
N ILE A 433 2.07 22.24 -7.13
CA ILE A 433 3.17 23.20 -6.95
C ILE A 433 3.68 23.73 -8.29
N VAL A 434 3.89 22.86 -9.29
CA VAL A 434 4.30 23.23 -10.65
C VAL A 434 3.30 24.20 -11.28
N PHE A 435 2.00 23.92 -11.15
CA PHE A 435 0.93 24.77 -11.66
C PHE A 435 0.94 26.16 -11.02
N ILE A 436 0.98 26.25 -9.69
CA ILE A 436 0.99 27.53 -8.99
C ILE A 436 2.27 28.31 -9.33
N ALA A 437 3.44 27.66 -9.31
CA ALA A 437 4.72 28.30 -9.66
C ALA A 437 4.73 28.86 -11.09
N HIS A 438 4.11 28.16 -12.06
CA HIS A 438 4.04 28.62 -13.45
C HIS A 438 3.17 29.87 -13.60
N PHE A 439 1.90 29.80 -13.14
CA PHE A 439 0.99 30.94 -13.26
C PHE A 439 1.44 32.14 -12.41
N SER A 440 2.18 31.92 -11.32
CA SER A 440 2.73 32.98 -10.49
C SER A 440 4.07 33.59 -10.95
N LEU A 441 4.62 33.18 -12.10
CA LEU A 441 5.69 33.94 -12.75
C LEU A 441 5.25 35.35 -13.18
N GLN A 442 3.97 35.50 -13.53
CA GLN A 442 3.42 36.75 -14.08
C GLN A 442 2.69 37.61 -13.03
N ASP A 443 2.57 37.14 -11.78
CA ASP A 443 1.82 37.82 -10.71
C ASP A 443 2.50 39.09 -10.16
N GLY A 444 3.80 39.25 -10.45
CA GLY A 444 4.66 40.30 -9.91
C GLY A 444 5.28 39.95 -8.54
N PRO A 445 5.92 40.93 -7.88
CA PRO A 445 6.51 40.74 -6.55
C PRO A 445 5.47 40.32 -5.50
N CYS A 446 5.89 39.43 -4.61
CA CYS A 446 5.06 38.83 -3.57
C CYS A 446 5.75 39.06 -2.20
N PRO A 447 5.03 39.48 -1.15
CA PRO A 447 5.60 39.58 0.20
C PRO A 447 6.18 38.23 0.65
N SER A 448 7.32 38.26 1.34
CA SER A 448 7.95 37.03 1.84
C SER A 448 7.00 36.29 2.80
N PRO A 449 6.70 35.00 2.56
CA PRO A 449 5.89 34.19 3.48
C PRO A 449 6.67 33.79 4.75
N PHE A 450 7.96 34.13 4.83
CA PHE A 450 8.81 33.83 5.98
C PHE A 450 9.06 35.11 6.80
N ALA A 451 8.38 35.24 7.95
CA ALA A 451 8.70 36.24 8.96
C ALA A 451 10.09 35.93 9.56
N SER A 452 11.14 36.55 9.02
CA SER A 452 12.51 36.37 9.50
C SER A 452 12.84 37.41 10.57
N PRO A 453 13.14 37.03 11.82
CA PRO A 453 13.67 37.95 12.82
C PRO A 453 15.18 38.17 12.56
N GLY A 454 15.50 39.14 11.73
CA GLY A 454 16.90 39.51 11.42
C GLY A 454 16.99 40.80 10.60
N PRO A 455 18.11 41.55 10.67
CA PRO A 455 18.24 42.84 10.01
C PRO A 455 18.34 42.70 8.49
N SER A 456 17.28 43.17 7.80
CA SER A 456 17.25 43.65 6.41
C SER A 456 18.37 43.17 5.48
N SER A 457 18.25 41.97 4.94
CA SER A 457 18.96 41.61 3.71
C SER A 457 18.18 42.17 2.52
N GLN A 458 18.69 43.25 1.92
CA GLN A 458 18.07 44.04 0.83
C GLN A 458 17.88 43.27 -0.52
N ALA A 459 17.92 41.93 -0.49
CA ALA A 459 17.91 41.06 -1.66
C ALA A 459 16.60 40.27 -1.86
N TYR A 460 15.61 40.44 -0.98
CA TYR A 460 14.37 39.63 -0.96
C TYR A 460 13.11 40.39 -1.38
N ASP A 461 13.15 41.72 -1.51
CA ASP A 461 11.96 42.58 -1.63
C ASP A 461 11.25 42.55 -3.00
N ASN A 462 11.79 41.82 -4.00
CA ASN A 462 11.28 41.78 -5.38
C ASN A 462 11.04 40.35 -5.94
N LEU A 463 10.87 39.35 -5.06
CA LEU A 463 10.69 37.95 -5.48
C LEU A 463 9.22 37.62 -5.80
N SER A 464 8.99 36.82 -6.84
CA SER A 464 7.65 36.33 -7.18
C SER A 464 7.17 35.26 -6.20
N LEU A 465 5.88 34.92 -6.21
CA LEU A 465 5.39 33.76 -5.46
C LEU A 465 6.02 32.44 -5.97
N SER A 466 6.33 32.37 -7.27
CA SER A 466 7.06 31.23 -7.86
C SER A 466 8.44 31.04 -7.24
N ASP A 467 9.21 32.12 -7.08
CA ASP A 467 10.54 32.08 -6.46
C ASP A 467 10.48 31.55 -5.02
N HIS A 468 9.49 31.98 -4.24
CA HIS A 468 9.28 31.52 -2.87
C HIS A 468 8.93 30.02 -2.82
N LEU A 469 8.07 29.54 -3.71
CA LEU A 469 7.71 28.11 -3.80
C LEU A 469 8.92 27.25 -4.17
N LEU A 470 9.66 27.61 -5.23
CA LEU A 470 10.83 26.84 -5.66
C LEU A 470 11.95 26.85 -4.62
N ARG A 471 12.18 27.99 -3.94
CA ARG A 471 13.14 28.07 -2.82
C ARG A 471 12.72 27.21 -1.63
N ALA A 472 11.43 27.13 -1.32
CA ALA A 472 10.92 26.26 -0.25
C ALA A 472 11.10 24.77 -0.58
N VAL A 473 10.81 24.36 -1.83
CA VAL A 473 11.07 22.99 -2.30
C VAL A 473 12.57 22.69 -2.27
N LEU A 474 13.43 23.58 -2.78
CA LEU A 474 14.89 23.42 -2.74
C LEU A 474 15.45 23.37 -1.31
N ASN A 475 14.86 24.09 -0.35
CA ASN A 475 15.28 24.04 1.06
C ASN A 475 15.05 22.66 1.70
N LEU A 476 14.20 21.79 1.14
CA LEU A 476 14.08 20.39 1.60
C LEU A 476 15.40 19.61 1.45
N LEU A 477 16.28 20.02 0.52
CA LEU A 477 17.63 19.44 0.35
C LEU A 477 18.51 19.62 1.60
N ARG A 478 18.23 20.60 2.47
CA ARG A 478 19.05 20.87 3.67
C ARG A 478 18.90 19.82 4.76
N ARG A 479 17.79 19.07 4.78
CA ARG A 479 17.50 18.06 5.81
C ARG A 479 16.57 16.95 5.30
N GLU A 480 15.34 17.31 4.96
CA GLU A 480 14.23 16.37 4.72
C GLU A 480 14.53 15.34 3.61
N VAL A 481 15.19 15.75 2.53
CA VAL A 481 15.54 14.87 1.40
C VAL A 481 16.50 13.76 1.81
N SER A 482 17.46 14.03 2.70
CA SER A 482 18.45 13.05 3.17
C SER A 482 17.80 11.88 3.93
N GLU A 483 16.64 12.13 4.56
CA GLU A 483 15.92 11.16 5.40
C GLU A 483 14.87 10.37 4.61
N HIS A 484 14.42 10.91 3.46
CA HIS A 484 13.32 10.35 2.66
C HIS A 484 13.77 9.77 1.31
N GLY A 485 14.98 9.20 1.25
CA GLY A 485 15.65 8.75 0.02
C GLY A 485 14.87 7.77 -0.89
N ARG A 486 13.85 7.09 -0.37
CA ARG A 486 12.97 6.16 -1.11
C ARG A 486 11.98 6.83 -2.08
N HIS A 487 11.72 8.13 -1.98
CA HIS A 487 10.69 8.83 -2.77
C HIS A 487 11.23 10.00 -3.61
N LEU A 488 12.56 10.06 -3.78
CA LEU A 488 13.25 11.16 -4.47
C LEU A 488 12.91 11.30 -5.95
N GLN A 489 12.58 10.20 -6.63
CA GLN A 489 12.20 10.23 -8.04
C GLN A 489 11.03 11.20 -8.29
N GLN A 490 10.01 11.23 -7.42
CA GLN A 490 8.87 12.15 -7.54
C GLN A 490 9.26 13.60 -7.20
N TYR A 491 10.11 13.80 -6.20
CA TYR A 491 10.64 15.12 -5.83
C TYR A 491 11.42 15.76 -6.98
N PHE A 492 12.37 15.06 -7.59
CA PHE A 492 13.12 15.59 -8.74
C PHE A 492 12.26 15.72 -10.01
N ASN A 493 11.25 14.86 -10.18
CA ASN A 493 10.31 14.99 -11.30
C ASN A 493 9.50 16.30 -11.27
N LEU A 494 9.29 16.92 -10.10
CA LEU A 494 8.70 18.27 -9.99
C LEU A 494 9.46 19.28 -10.86
N PHE A 495 10.78 19.26 -10.77
CA PHE A 495 11.66 20.17 -11.51
C PHE A 495 11.71 19.85 -13.01
N VAL A 496 11.65 18.56 -13.40
CA VAL A 496 11.49 18.14 -14.81
C VAL A 496 10.17 18.67 -15.38
N MET A 497 9.08 18.51 -14.63
CA MET A 497 7.77 19.02 -15.02
C MET A 497 7.75 20.53 -15.19
N TYR A 498 8.41 21.27 -14.29
CA TYR A 498 8.50 22.72 -14.37
C TYR A 498 9.36 23.16 -15.58
N ALA A 499 10.55 22.57 -15.76
CA ALA A 499 11.44 22.88 -16.88
C ALA A 499 10.81 22.60 -18.25
N ASN A 500 9.90 21.62 -18.35
CA ASN A 500 9.21 21.28 -19.59
C ASN A 500 8.08 22.24 -20.00
N LEU A 501 7.69 23.22 -19.15
CA LEU A 501 6.61 24.17 -19.48
C LEU A 501 7.04 25.26 -20.47
N GLY A 502 8.30 25.69 -20.42
CA GLY A 502 8.75 26.80 -21.27
C GLY A 502 10.13 27.36 -20.94
N VAL A 503 10.50 28.40 -21.70
CA VAL A 503 11.80 29.09 -21.58
C VAL A 503 11.89 29.91 -20.30
N ALA A 504 10.77 30.47 -19.81
CA ALA A 504 10.73 31.29 -18.61
C ALA A 504 11.06 30.45 -17.35
N GLU A 505 10.53 29.24 -17.28
CA GLU A 505 10.71 28.27 -16.20
C GLU A 505 12.16 27.76 -16.17
N LYS A 506 12.72 27.38 -17.32
CA LYS A 506 14.14 27.05 -17.47
C LYS A 506 15.04 28.21 -17.04
N THR A 507 14.70 29.44 -17.44
CA THR A 507 15.43 30.66 -17.03
C THR A 507 15.39 30.86 -15.52
N GLN A 508 14.25 30.61 -14.86
CA GLN A 508 14.12 30.74 -13.41
C GLN A 508 14.94 29.68 -12.67
N LEU A 509 14.88 28.41 -13.11
CA LEU A 509 15.67 27.32 -12.51
C LEU A 509 17.18 27.56 -12.65
N LEU A 510 17.63 28.10 -13.79
CA LEU A 510 19.01 28.54 -14.00
C LEU A 510 19.39 29.69 -13.05
N LYS A 511 18.56 30.73 -12.92
CA LYS A 511 18.78 31.83 -11.95
C LYS A 511 18.84 31.35 -10.50
N LEU A 512 18.08 30.31 -10.14
CA LEU A 512 18.12 29.66 -8.83
C LEU A 512 19.32 28.70 -8.65
N SER A 513 20.22 28.59 -9.63
CA SER A 513 21.41 27.71 -9.62
C SER A 513 21.07 26.23 -9.34
N VAL A 514 19.92 25.78 -9.86
CA VAL A 514 19.45 24.40 -9.71
C VAL A 514 20.45 23.37 -10.27
N PRO A 515 21.08 23.56 -11.46
CA PRO A 515 22.05 22.59 -11.96
C PRO A 515 23.21 22.36 -10.99
N ALA A 516 23.88 23.43 -10.53
CA ALA A 516 25.00 23.31 -9.58
C ALA A 516 24.55 22.64 -8.27
N THR A 517 23.39 23.04 -7.74
CA THR A 517 22.83 22.45 -6.51
C THR A 517 22.59 20.95 -6.67
N PHE A 518 22.02 20.53 -7.80
CA PHE A 518 21.70 19.12 -8.07
C PHE A 518 22.96 18.29 -8.33
N MET A 519 23.94 18.82 -9.08
CA MET A 519 25.23 18.17 -9.29
C MET A 519 25.97 17.93 -7.97
N LEU A 520 25.96 18.91 -7.05
CA LEU A 520 26.53 18.75 -5.71
C LEU A 520 25.76 17.70 -4.88
N VAL A 521 24.43 17.65 -4.97
CA VAL A 521 23.63 16.61 -4.29
C VAL A 521 23.97 15.20 -4.79
N SER A 522 24.20 15.00 -6.10
CA SER A 522 24.65 13.70 -6.62
C SER A 522 26.07 13.30 -6.21
N LEU A 523 26.88 14.26 -5.74
CA LEU A 523 28.24 14.04 -5.23
C LEU A 523 28.29 13.96 -3.69
N ASP A 524 27.14 13.95 -3.00
CA ASP A 524 27.03 14.08 -1.54
C ASP A 524 27.67 15.36 -0.96
N GLU A 525 27.96 16.36 -1.81
CA GLU A 525 28.44 17.72 -1.48
C GLU A 525 27.30 18.75 -1.43
N GLY A 526 26.05 18.29 -1.31
CA GLY A 526 24.84 19.11 -1.35
C GLY A 526 24.67 20.09 -0.17
N PRO A 527 23.61 20.92 -0.18
CA PRO A 527 23.34 21.91 0.88
C PRO A 527 22.84 21.30 2.21
N GLY A 528 22.88 19.98 2.36
CA GLY A 528 22.42 19.19 3.51
C GLY A 528 23.14 17.83 3.56
N PRO A 529 22.78 16.95 4.51
CA PRO A 529 23.45 15.67 4.68
C PRO A 529 23.37 14.75 3.44
N PRO A 530 24.36 13.86 3.24
CA PRO A 530 24.30 12.79 2.23
C PRO A 530 23.02 11.97 2.31
N ILE A 531 22.56 11.45 1.17
CA ILE A 531 21.30 10.69 1.11
C ILE A 531 21.52 9.32 1.79
N LYS A 532 20.82 9.09 2.92
CA LYS A 532 21.00 7.88 3.75
C LYS A 532 20.55 6.57 3.08
N TYR A 533 19.90 6.64 1.92
CA TYR A 533 19.27 5.50 1.25
C TYR A 533 20.18 4.90 0.18
N GLN A 534 20.56 3.64 0.36
CA GLN A 534 21.58 2.93 -0.44
C GLN A 534 21.28 2.84 -1.95
N TYR A 535 20.01 2.95 -2.37
CA TYR A 535 19.58 2.83 -3.76
C TYR A 535 18.76 4.07 -4.19
N ALA A 536 19.31 5.27 -3.99
CA ALA A 536 18.65 6.52 -4.34
C ALA A 536 18.50 6.69 -5.87
N GLU A 537 17.27 6.74 -6.37
CA GLU A 537 17.00 6.93 -7.80
C GLU A 537 17.18 8.41 -8.23
N LEU A 538 18.39 8.76 -8.65
CA LEU A 538 18.74 10.12 -9.10
C LEU A 538 18.51 10.40 -10.59
N GLY A 539 17.97 9.46 -11.38
CA GLY A 539 17.77 9.64 -12.83
C GLY A 539 16.98 10.90 -13.24
N LYS A 540 16.00 11.32 -12.42
CA LYS A 540 15.26 12.57 -12.62
C LYS A 540 16.06 13.82 -12.26
N LEU A 541 17.01 13.74 -11.31
CA LEU A 541 17.97 14.81 -11.02
C LEU A 541 18.84 15.06 -12.26
N TYR A 542 19.46 14.00 -12.80
CA TYR A 542 20.30 14.10 -14.01
C TYR A 542 19.52 14.61 -15.23
N SER A 543 18.24 14.25 -15.37
CA SER A 543 17.34 14.77 -16.40
C SER A 543 17.21 16.30 -16.33
N VAL A 544 17.02 16.88 -15.14
CA VAL A 544 16.94 18.34 -14.95
C VAL A 544 18.27 19.01 -15.30
N VAL A 545 19.39 18.43 -14.86
CA VAL A 545 20.72 18.96 -15.16
C VAL A 545 20.99 18.97 -16.67
N SER A 546 20.68 17.87 -17.38
CA SER A 546 20.74 17.78 -18.85
C SER A 546 19.95 18.92 -19.52
N GLN A 547 18.66 19.01 -19.21
CA GLN A 547 17.74 19.95 -19.84
C GLN A 547 18.19 21.41 -19.66
N LEU A 548 18.62 21.78 -18.45
CA LEU A 548 19.02 23.15 -18.16
C LEU A 548 20.39 23.51 -18.76
N ILE A 549 21.37 22.61 -18.71
CA ILE A 549 22.72 22.89 -19.25
C ILE A 549 22.71 22.97 -20.78
N ARG A 550 21.89 22.16 -21.46
CA ARG A 550 21.66 22.24 -22.92
C ARG A 550 20.99 23.55 -23.38
N CYS A 551 20.51 24.38 -22.44
CA CYS A 551 20.02 25.74 -22.72
C CYS A 551 21.08 26.84 -22.48
N CYS A 552 22.27 26.50 -21.99
CA CYS A 552 23.34 27.47 -21.71
C CYS A 552 24.32 27.61 -22.89
N ASN A 553 24.94 28.79 -23.00
CA ASN A 553 26.08 28.99 -23.91
C ASN A 553 27.34 28.40 -23.28
N VAL A 554 27.94 27.43 -23.97
CA VAL A 554 29.19 26.73 -23.59
C VAL A 554 30.33 26.95 -24.59
N SER A 555 30.19 27.88 -25.56
CA SER A 555 31.18 28.10 -26.63
C SER A 555 32.56 28.54 -26.13
N SER A 556 32.66 29.08 -24.90
CA SER A 556 33.94 29.37 -24.24
C SER A 556 34.74 28.12 -23.83
N ARG A 557 34.15 26.93 -23.96
CA ARG A 557 34.79 25.61 -23.75
C ARG A 557 34.99 24.83 -25.05
N MET A 558 34.67 25.43 -26.20
CA MET A 558 34.77 24.79 -27.51
C MET A 558 36.03 25.25 -28.26
N GLN A 559 36.68 24.33 -28.94
CA GLN A 559 37.90 24.51 -29.72
C GLN A 559 37.88 23.52 -30.90
N SER A 560 38.11 23.97 -32.12
CA SER A 560 38.27 23.07 -33.27
C SER A 560 39.60 22.31 -33.21
N SER A 561 39.65 21.09 -33.74
CA SER A 561 40.91 20.34 -33.91
C SER A 561 41.83 20.97 -34.97
N ILE A 562 41.27 21.78 -35.87
CA ILE A 562 42.01 22.49 -36.91
C ILE A 562 42.41 23.86 -36.36
N ASN A 563 43.70 24.03 -36.09
CA ASN A 563 44.26 25.28 -35.57
C ASN A 563 43.86 26.48 -36.45
N GLY A 564 43.22 27.48 -35.83
CA GLY A 564 42.76 28.71 -36.50
C GLY A 564 41.30 28.68 -36.98
N ASN A 565 40.65 27.51 -37.03
CA ASN A 565 39.22 27.43 -37.37
C ASN A 565 38.34 27.73 -36.14
N PRO A 566 37.21 28.44 -36.32
CA PRO A 566 36.21 28.59 -35.27
C PRO A 566 35.52 27.24 -35.00
N PRO A 567 35.08 26.96 -33.76
CA PRO A 567 34.33 25.74 -33.46
C PRO A 567 33.01 25.65 -34.23
N LEU A 568 32.62 24.43 -34.60
CA LEU A 568 31.34 24.17 -35.26
C LEU A 568 30.14 24.48 -34.33
N PRO A 569 29.01 25.01 -34.84
CA PRO A 569 27.79 25.19 -34.06
C PRO A 569 27.29 23.87 -33.47
N ASN A 570 26.94 23.86 -32.17
CA ASN A 570 26.56 22.64 -31.46
C ASN A 570 25.11 22.20 -31.78
N PRO A 571 24.89 21.05 -32.44
CA PRO A 571 23.56 20.56 -32.82
C PRO A 571 22.81 19.92 -31.66
N PHE A 572 23.47 19.68 -30.52
CA PHE A 572 22.88 19.01 -29.36
C PHE A 572 22.36 19.98 -28.29
N GLY A 573 22.14 21.25 -28.63
CA GLY A 573 21.40 22.19 -27.77
C GLY A 573 19.92 21.78 -27.61
N ASP A 574 19.16 22.55 -26.83
CA ASP A 574 17.70 22.41 -26.80
C ASP A 574 17.07 22.80 -28.15
N PRO A 575 16.35 21.89 -28.85
CA PRO A 575 15.81 22.16 -30.18
C PRO A 575 14.70 23.23 -30.20
N ASN A 576 14.16 23.60 -29.04
CA ASN A 576 13.13 24.63 -28.92
C ASN A 576 13.72 26.04 -28.73
N LEU A 577 15.05 26.17 -28.70
CA LEU A 577 15.75 27.45 -28.53
C LEU A 577 16.48 27.87 -29.81
N SER A 578 16.20 29.09 -30.27
CA SER A 578 16.96 29.72 -31.36
C SER A 578 18.29 30.33 -30.90
N GLN A 579 18.44 30.60 -29.61
CA GLN A 579 19.64 31.10 -28.94
C GLN A 579 19.71 30.56 -27.50
N PRO A 580 20.92 30.39 -26.91
CA PRO A 580 21.05 30.00 -25.51
C PRO A 580 20.46 31.05 -24.56
N ILE A 581 19.88 30.60 -23.43
CA ILE A 581 19.23 31.46 -22.42
C ILE A 581 20.24 32.38 -21.74
N MET A 582 21.41 31.84 -21.38
CA MET A 582 22.48 32.56 -20.69
C MET A 582 23.82 31.81 -20.83
N PRO A 583 24.98 32.46 -20.60
CA PRO A 583 26.25 31.76 -20.41
C PRO A 583 26.15 30.71 -19.29
N ILE A 584 26.87 29.60 -19.43
CA ILE A 584 26.98 28.61 -18.35
C ILE A 584 27.56 29.28 -17.10
N GLN A 585 26.92 29.03 -15.95
CA GLN A 585 27.37 29.59 -14.67
C GLN A 585 28.71 28.95 -14.26
N GLN A 586 29.63 29.75 -13.69
CA GLN A 586 30.99 29.29 -13.40
C GLN A 586 31.02 28.05 -12.50
N ASN A 587 30.22 28.03 -11.43
CA ASN A 587 30.08 26.87 -10.54
C ASN A 587 29.63 25.59 -11.26
N VAL A 588 28.69 25.67 -12.21
CA VAL A 588 28.28 24.54 -13.04
C VAL A 588 29.43 24.10 -13.94
N ALA A 589 30.14 25.06 -14.55
CA ALA A 589 31.27 24.77 -15.42
C ALA A 589 32.46 24.13 -14.67
N ASP A 590 32.71 24.53 -13.41
CA ASP A 590 33.75 23.94 -12.57
C ASP A 590 33.43 22.49 -12.19
N ILE A 591 32.19 22.20 -11.79
CA ILE A 591 31.78 20.83 -11.44
C ILE A 591 31.72 19.94 -12.69
N LEU A 592 31.33 20.47 -13.85
CA LEU A 592 31.15 19.67 -15.07
C LEU A 592 32.44 19.46 -15.87
N PHE A 593 33.22 20.53 -16.10
CA PHE A 593 34.36 20.51 -17.03
C PHE A 593 35.72 20.42 -16.33
N VAL A 594 35.81 20.70 -15.02
CA VAL A 594 37.08 20.66 -14.26
C VAL A 594 37.14 19.46 -13.32
N ARG A 595 36.03 19.11 -12.65
CA ARG A 595 35.96 17.92 -11.78
C ARG A 595 35.54 16.68 -12.59
N THR A 596 36.39 15.66 -12.59
CA THR A 596 36.08 14.36 -13.21
C THR A 596 35.02 13.55 -12.44
N SER A 597 34.85 13.81 -11.14
CA SER A 597 33.96 13.06 -10.25
C SER A 597 32.49 13.09 -10.68
N TYR A 598 31.99 14.23 -11.19
CA TYR A 598 30.60 14.32 -11.67
C TYR A 598 30.39 13.52 -12.96
N VAL A 599 31.34 13.59 -13.90
CA VAL A 599 31.29 12.83 -15.16
C VAL A 599 31.31 11.33 -14.88
N LYS A 600 32.15 10.90 -13.94
CA LYS A 600 32.13 9.52 -13.42
C LYS A 600 30.76 9.14 -12.86
N LYS A 601 30.26 9.95 -11.92
CA LYS A 601 29.02 9.66 -11.19
C LYS A 601 27.79 9.56 -12.10
N ILE A 602 27.65 10.42 -13.11
CA ILE A 602 26.51 10.35 -14.06
C ILE A 602 26.63 9.16 -15.03
N ILE A 603 27.85 8.73 -15.38
CA ILE A 603 28.07 7.53 -16.19
C ILE A 603 27.71 6.27 -15.39
N GLU A 604 28.20 6.16 -14.14
CA GLU A 604 27.90 5.03 -13.25
C GLU A 604 26.39 4.92 -12.91
N ASP A 605 25.75 6.02 -12.52
CA ASP A 605 24.35 5.99 -12.07
C ASP A 605 23.32 5.95 -13.21
N CYS A 606 23.68 6.43 -14.41
CA CYS A 606 22.67 6.81 -15.41
C CYS A 606 23.12 6.72 -16.88
N SER A 607 24.07 5.83 -17.21
CA SER A 607 24.54 5.59 -18.59
C SER A 607 23.45 5.20 -19.60
N ASN A 608 22.38 4.53 -19.15
CA ASN A 608 21.25 4.10 -20.00
C ASN A 608 20.21 5.21 -20.28
N SER A 609 20.36 6.40 -19.71
CA SER A 609 19.40 7.50 -19.85
C SER A 609 19.66 8.32 -21.11
N GLU A 610 18.61 8.51 -21.92
CA GLU A 610 18.64 9.37 -23.10
C GLU A 610 19.08 10.81 -22.79
N GLU A 611 18.73 11.33 -21.60
CA GLU A 611 19.16 12.65 -21.14
C GLU A 611 20.65 12.70 -20.77
N THR A 612 21.21 11.62 -20.24
CA THR A 612 22.67 11.50 -20.02
C THR A 612 23.41 11.52 -21.36
N VAL A 613 22.96 10.74 -22.35
CA VAL A 613 23.51 10.73 -23.71
C VAL A 613 23.45 12.12 -24.34
N LYS A 614 22.31 12.81 -24.24
CA LYS A 614 22.11 14.18 -24.74
C LYS A 614 23.05 15.21 -24.10
N LEU A 615 23.24 15.14 -22.78
CA LEU A 615 24.16 16.03 -22.06
C LEU A 615 25.61 15.76 -22.45
N LEU A 616 26.04 14.50 -22.45
CA LEU A 616 27.43 14.14 -22.77
C LEU A 616 27.77 14.48 -24.23
N ARG A 617 26.88 14.22 -25.20
CA ARG A 617 27.07 14.66 -26.59
C ARG A 617 27.16 16.18 -26.72
N PHE A 618 26.30 16.92 -26.03
CA PHE A 618 26.34 18.40 -25.99
C PHE A 618 27.67 18.93 -25.41
N CYS A 619 28.20 18.31 -24.37
CA CYS A 619 29.43 18.76 -23.72
C CYS A 619 30.72 18.27 -24.40
N CYS A 620 30.68 17.16 -25.15
CA CYS A 620 31.80 16.66 -25.96
C CYS A 620 31.98 17.41 -27.29
N TRP A 621 30.91 17.99 -27.85
CA TRP A 621 30.94 18.69 -29.13
C TRP A 621 32.01 19.79 -29.17
N GLU A 622 32.96 19.66 -30.08
CA GLU A 622 34.11 20.56 -30.24
C GLU A 622 34.89 20.78 -28.93
N ASN A 623 34.92 19.80 -28.02
CA ASN A 623 35.57 19.92 -26.72
C ASN A 623 36.50 18.73 -26.45
N PRO A 624 37.82 18.86 -26.72
CA PRO A 624 38.76 17.75 -26.59
C PRO A 624 38.96 17.30 -25.14
N GLN A 625 39.03 18.24 -24.19
CA GLN A 625 39.29 17.92 -22.78
C GLN A 625 38.14 17.13 -22.14
N PHE A 626 36.90 17.57 -22.39
CA PHE A 626 35.72 16.86 -21.89
C PHE A 626 35.52 15.53 -22.64
N SER A 627 35.72 15.49 -23.96
CA SER A 627 35.70 14.25 -24.75
C SER A 627 36.69 13.22 -24.19
N SER A 628 37.93 13.62 -23.89
CA SER A 628 38.95 12.74 -23.31
C SER A 628 38.53 12.21 -21.93
N THR A 629 37.98 13.07 -21.07
CA THR A 629 37.48 12.68 -19.74
C THR A 629 36.34 11.64 -19.84
N VAL A 630 35.38 11.87 -20.74
CA VAL A 630 34.26 10.93 -20.97
C VAL A 630 34.76 9.60 -21.54
N LEU A 631 35.69 9.62 -22.50
CA LEU A 631 36.29 8.40 -23.04
C LEU A 631 37.09 7.64 -21.98
N SER A 632 37.86 8.32 -21.13
CA SER A 632 38.67 7.69 -20.08
C SER A 632 37.81 6.91 -19.08
N GLU A 633 36.68 7.47 -18.67
CA GLU A 633 35.73 6.78 -17.79
C GLU A 633 34.98 5.66 -18.52
N LEU A 634 34.52 5.86 -19.77
CA LEU A 634 33.82 4.81 -20.51
C LEU A 634 34.74 3.60 -20.79
N LEU A 635 35.99 3.83 -21.15
CA LEU A 635 36.99 2.77 -21.31
C LEU A 635 37.26 2.05 -19.98
N TRP A 636 37.29 2.78 -18.85
CA TRP A 636 37.40 2.17 -17.52
C TRP A 636 36.22 1.25 -17.19
N GLN A 637 34.98 1.72 -17.38
CA GLN A 637 33.78 0.91 -17.15
C GLN A 637 33.74 -0.30 -18.10
N VAL A 638 34.10 -0.13 -19.37
CA VAL A 638 34.21 -1.22 -20.35
C VAL A 638 35.28 -2.25 -19.96
N ALA A 639 36.39 -1.81 -19.37
CA ALA A 639 37.47 -2.69 -18.91
C ALA A 639 37.14 -3.48 -17.63
N TYR A 640 36.41 -2.88 -16.68
CA TYR A 640 36.31 -3.42 -15.31
C TYR A 640 34.89 -3.81 -14.84
N SER A 641 33.81 -3.17 -15.32
CA SER A 641 32.45 -3.42 -14.85
C SER A 641 31.94 -4.82 -15.21
N TYR A 642 30.88 -5.32 -14.55
CA TYR A 642 30.42 -6.70 -14.75
C TYR A 642 29.91 -6.95 -16.18
N THR A 643 30.11 -8.16 -16.71
CA THR A 643 29.82 -8.49 -18.13
C THR A 643 28.36 -8.29 -18.54
N TYR A 644 27.41 -8.37 -17.60
CA TYR A 644 25.98 -8.13 -17.82
C TYR A 644 25.58 -6.64 -17.68
N GLU A 645 26.46 -5.79 -17.16
CA GLU A 645 26.30 -4.33 -17.02
C GLU A 645 27.02 -3.54 -18.12
N LEU A 646 27.80 -4.21 -18.97
CA LEU A 646 28.64 -3.56 -19.99
C LEU A 646 27.88 -2.83 -21.09
N ARG A 647 26.70 -3.32 -21.45
CA ARG A 647 25.96 -2.85 -22.63
C ARG A 647 25.64 -1.34 -22.59
N PRO A 648 25.07 -0.77 -21.51
CA PRO A 648 24.88 0.68 -21.39
C PRO A 648 26.15 1.52 -21.64
N TYR A 649 27.31 1.08 -21.15
CA TYR A 649 28.58 1.79 -21.35
C TYR A 649 29.08 1.71 -22.80
N LEU A 650 28.92 0.56 -23.46
CA LEU A 650 29.28 0.38 -24.87
C LEU A 650 28.33 1.11 -25.82
N ASP A 651 27.02 1.08 -25.54
CA ASP A 651 26.01 1.83 -26.29
C ASP A 651 26.27 3.34 -26.16
N LEU A 652 26.61 3.84 -24.96
CA LEU A 652 27.01 5.24 -24.72
C LEU A 652 28.35 5.59 -25.39
N LEU A 653 29.37 4.73 -25.31
CA LEU A 653 30.65 4.91 -25.98
C LEU A 653 30.46 5.07 -27.50
N LEU A 654 29.66 4.19 -28.12
CA LEU A 654 29.32 4.28 -29.53
C LEU A 654 28.66 5.64 -29.87
N GLN A 655 27.74 6.14 -29.03
CA GLN A 655 27.12 7.45 -29.23
C GLN A 655 28.12 8.64 -29.14
N ILE A 656 29.20 8.51 -28.37
CA ILE A 656 30.27 9.53 -28.27
C ILE A 656 31.23 9.45 -29.47
N LEU A 657 31.51 8.24 -29.98
CA LEU A 657 32.34 8.04 -31.18
C LEU A 657 31.62 8.48 -32.48
N LEU A 658 30.29 8.38 -32.52
CA LEU A 658 29.44 8.87 -33.61
C LEU A 658 29.14 10.39 -33.53
N ILE A 659 29.88 11.16 -32.75
CA ILE A 659 29.83 12.63 -32.81
C ILE A 659 30.64 13.10 -34.02
N GLU A 660 29.96 13.68 -35.00
CA GLU A 660 30.52 14.22 -36.26
C GLU A 660 30.97 15.67 -36.08
N ASP A 661 32.02 15.87 -35.28
CA ASP A 661 32.71 17.16 -35.13
C ASP A 661 34.19 17.04 -35.56
N SER A 662 34.96 18.13 -35.49
CA SER A 662 36.36 18.13 -35.91
C SER A 662 37.29 17.21 -35.08
N TRP A 663 36.85 16.73 -33.92
CA TRP A 663 37.57 15.80 -33.05
C TRP A 663 37.17 14.33 -33.22
N GLN A 664 36.24 13.99 -34.13
CA GLN A 664 35.76 12.62 -34.32
C GLN A 664 36.89 11.59 -34.51
N THR A 665 37.84 11.89 -35.40
CA THR A 665 39.03 11.05 -35.68
C THR A 665 39.85 10.78 -34.42
N HIS A 666 40.06 11.79 -33.57
CA HIS A 666 40.81 11.68 -32.32
C HIS A 666 40.06 10.81 -31.29
N ARG A 667 38.74 11.01 -31.14
CA ARG A 667 37.92 10.18 -30.25
C ARG A 667 37.95 8.71 -30.65
N ILE A 668 37.83 8.41 -31.95
CA ILE A 668 37.89 7.04 -32.48
C ILE A 668 39.27 6.43 -32.25
N HIS A 669 40.35 7.15 -32.59
CA HIS A 669 41.71 6.66 -32.40
C HIS A 669 42.00 6.33 -30.93
N ASN A 670 41.66 7.23 -30.01
CA ASN A 670 41.85 7.03 -28.57
C ASN A 670 40.98 5.90 -27.99
N ALA A 671 39.76 5.68 -28.50
CA ALA A 671 38.95 4.54 -28.05
C ALA A 671 39.50 3.19 -28.57
N LEU A 672 40.10 3.16 -29.76
CA LEU A 672 40.68 1.95 -30.34
C LEU A 672 42.04 1.60 -29.71
N LYS A 673 42.98 2.57 -29.64
CA LYS A 673 44.35 2.37 -29.13
C LYS A 673 44.54 2.65 -27.64
N GLY A 674 43.57 3.28 -26.99
CA GLY A 674 43.73 3.81 -25.64
C GLY A 674 44.13 5.29 -25.62
N ILE A 675 44.01 5.89 -24.44
CA ILE A 675 44.49 7.23 -24.14
C ILE A 675 45.90 7.08 -23.54
N PRO A 676 46.95 7.66 -24.16
CA PRO A 676 48.33 7.54 -23.68
C PRO A 676 48.45 7.87 -22.19
N ASP A 677 49.18 7.02 -21.46
CA ASP A 677 49.45 7.11 -20.02
C ASP A 677 48.22 7.18 -19.08
N ASP A 678 46.99 6.97 -19.58
CA ASP A 678 45.76 7.00 -18.79
C ASP A 678 44.91 5.72 -18.92
N ARG A 679 44.57 5.27 -20.14
CA ARG A 679 43.63 4.14 -20.33
C ARG A 679 43.96 3.26 -21.53
N ASP A 680 43.85 1.94 -21.32
CA ASP A 680 43.84 0.92 -22.37
C ASP A 680 42.72 1.13 -23.40
N GLY A 681 42.97 0.75 -24.65
CA GLY A 681 41.97 0.77 -25.71
C GLY A 681 41.00 -0.43 -25.68
N LEU A 682 40.04 -0.41 -26.61
CA LEU A 682 39.18 -1.57 -26.86
C LEU A 682 39.99 -2.79 -27.31
N PHE A 683 41.05 -2.61 -28.12
CA PHE A 683 41.90 -3.72 -28.55
C PHE A 683 42.65 -4.39 -27.38
N ASP A 684 43.23 -3.59 -26.49
CA ASP A 684 43.94 -4.10 -25.30
C ASP A 684 42.97 -4.76 -24.32
N THR A 685 41.76 -4.22 -24.20
CA THR A 685 40.67 -4.82 -23.42
C THR A 685 40.23 -6.18 -23.97
N ILE A 686 40.13 -6.35 -25.30
CA ILE A 686 39.88 -7.66 -25.94
C ILE A 686 41.04 -8.63 -25.61
N GLN A 687 42.28 -8.20 -25.85
CA GLN A 687 43.49 -9.01 -25.62
C GLN A 687 43.64 -9.49 -24.17
N ARG A 688 43.35 -8.62 -23.19
CA ARG A 688 43.32 -8.98 -21.76
C ARG A 688 42.19 -9.94 -21.40
N SER A 689 41.03 -9.81 -22.05
CA SER A 689 39.81 -10.51 -21.66
C SER A 689 39.65 -11.90 -22.28
N LYS A 690 40.38 -12.21 -23.35
CA LYS A 690 40.21 -13.42 -24.19
C LYS A 690 40.20 -14.77 -23.48
N ASN A 691 40.88 -14.91 -22.33
CA ASN A 691 40.99 -16.19 -21.61
C ASN A 691 39.91 -16.38 -20.53
N HIS A 692 39.58 -15.32 -19.79
CA HIS A 692 38.78 -15.40 -18.56
C HIS A 692 37.50 -14.56 -18.58
N TYR A 693 37.36 -13.63 -19.53
CA TYR A 693 36.24 -12.69 -19.67
C TYR A 693 35.79 -12.59 -21.13
N GLN A 694 35.67 -13.73 -21.81
CA GLN A 694 35.35 -13.82 -23.24
C GLN A 694 34.10 -13.02 -23.64
N LYS A 695 33.06 -12.95 -22.79
CA LYS A 695 31.88 -12.10 -23.07
C LYS A 695 32.22 -10.60 -23.14
N ARG A 696 33.20 -10.10 -22.36
CA ARG A 696 33.70 -8.70 -22.46
C ARG A 696 34.38 -8.47 -23.81
N ALA A 697 35.27 -9.37 -24.21
CA ALA A 697 35.94 -9.32 -25.51
C ALA A 697 34.93 -9.36 -26.67
N TYR A 698 33.97 -10.28 -26.64
CA TYR A 698 32.87 -10.35 -27.62
C TYR A 698 32.07 -9.04 -27.70
N GLN A 699 31.67 -8.46 -26.56
CA GLN A 699 30.90 -7.21 -26.54
C GLN A 699 31.72 -6.02 -27.08
N CYS A 700 33.03 -5.96 -26.80
CA CYS A 700 33.93 -4.97 -27.40
C CYS A 700 33.98 -5.12 -28.94
N ILE A 701 34.18 -6.35 -29.45
CA ILE A 701 34.16 -6.62 -30.91
C ILE A 701 32.79 -6.25 -31.50
N LYS A 702 31.67 -6.58 -30.83
CA LYS A 702 30.33 -6.20 -31.28
C LYS A 702 30.14 -4.68 -31.38
N CYS A 703 30.66 -3.92 -30.41
CA CYS A 703 30.69 -2.46 -30.45
C CYS A 703 31.54 -1.93 -31.61
N MET A 704 32.69 -2.57 -31.90
CA MET A 704 33.57 -2.18 -33.00
C MET A 704 32.98 -2.51 -34.38
N VAL A 705 32.31 -3.66 -34.54
CA VAL A 705 31.50 -3.96 -35.74
C VAL A 705 30.45 -2.87 -35.96
N ALA A 706 29.74 -2.47 -34.90
CA ALA A 706 28.74 -1.40 -34.98
C ALA A 706 29.37 -0.04 -35.33
N LEU A 707 30.55 0.27 -34.79
CA LEU A 707 31.29 1.49 -35.12
C LEU A 707 31.71 1.50 -36.61
N PHE A 708 32.41 0.47 -37.08
CA PHE A 708 32.91 0.41 -38.46
C PHE A 708 31.78 0.31 -39.50
N SER A 709 30.65 -0.34 -39.17
CA SER A 709 29.47 -0.41 -40.03
C SER A 709 28.75 0.94 -40.20
N ASN A 710 28.79 1.82 -39.19
CA ASN A 710 28.00 3.06 -39.15
C ASN A 710 28.84 4.35 -39.23
N CYS A 711 30.17 4.26 -39.16
CA CYS A 711 31.08 5.40 -39.20
C CYS A 711 32.15 5.20 -40.29
N PRO A 712 31.99 5.83 -41.48
CA PRO A 712 32.98 5.75 -42.55
C PRO A 712 34.39 6.20 -42.12
N VAL A 713 34.47 7.21 -41.25
CA VAL A 713 35.73 7.71 -40.67
C VAL A 713 36.42 6.62 -39.85
N ALA A 714 35.67 5.87 -39.04
CA ALA A 714 36.24 4.77 -38.25
C ALA A 714 36.77 3.63 -39.14
N TYR A 715 36.05 3.30 -40.22
CA TYR A 715 36.50 2.31 -41.19
C TYR A 715 37.76 2.80 -41.94
N GLN A 716 37.83 4.07 -42.33
CA GLN A 716 39.04 4.65 -42.93
C GLN A 716 40.25 4.63 -41.97
N ILE A 717 40.04 4.89 -40.67
CA ILE A 717 41.10 4.78 -39.65
C ILE A 717 41.61 3.34 -39.51
N LEU A 718 40.71 2.34 -39.59
CA LEU A 718 41.06 0.92 -39.57
C LEU A 718 41.90 0.53 -40.79
N GLN A 719 41.45 0.91 -42.00
CA GLN A 719 42.14 0.61 -43.26
C GLN A 719 43.50 1.32 -43.35
N GLY A 720 43.56 2.60 -42.95
CA GLY A 720 44.76 3.43 -43.06
C GLY A 720 45.83 3.22 -41.99
N ASN A 721 45.67 2.27 -41.05
CA ASN A 721 46.64 2.03 -39.99
C ASN A 721 46.97 0.53 -39.86
N GLY A 722 48.15 0.13 -40.35
CA GLY A 722 48.59 -1.27 -40.37
C GLY A 722 48.73 -1.97 -39.00
N ASP A 723 48.81 -1.22 -37.89
CA ASP A 723 48.70 -1.78 -36.54
C ASP A 723 47.23 -2.10 -36.18
N LEU A 724 46.30 -1.21 -36.51
CA LEU A 724 44.86 -1.44 -36.29
C LEU A 724 44.31 -2.55 -37.19
N LYS A 725 44.71 -2.61 -38.47
CA LYS A 725 44.40 -3.71 -39.39
C LYS A 725 44.78 -5.06 -38.78
N ARG A 726 46.04 -5.22 -38.34
CA ARG A 726 46.52 -6.46 -37.69
C ARG A 726 45.77 -6.79 -36.39
N LYS A 727 45.53 -5.82 -35.52
CA LYS A 727 44.77 -6.02 -34.27
C LYS A 727 43.31 -6.39 -34.51
N TRP A 728 42.69 -5.87 -35.57
CA TRP A 728 41.33 -6.23 -35.98
C TRP A 728 41.25 -7.64 -36.53
N THR A 729 42.08 -7.99 -37.53
CA THR A 729 42.13 -9.34 -38.09
C THR A 729 42.31 -10.39 -36.98
N TRP A 730 43.28 -10.17 -36.07
CA TRP A 730 43.49 -11.04 -34.92
C TRP A 730 42.27 -11.17 -33.99
N ALA A 731 41.53 -10.08 -33.74
CA ALA A 731 40.33 -10.12 -32.90
C ALA A 731 39.16 -10.86 -33.57
N VAL A 732 39.06 -10.78 -34.90
CA VAL A 732 38.07 -11.51 -35.72
C VAL A 732 38.39 -13.01 -35.76
N GLU A 733 39.65 -13.36 -36.02
CA GLU A 733 40.16 -14.74 -35.95
C GLU A 733 39.90 -15.37 -34.57
N TRP A 734 40.27 -14.67 -33.49
CA TRP A 734 40.01 -15.14 -32.12
C TRP A 734 38.51 -15.41 -31.86
N LEU A 735 37.62 -14.53 -32.35
CA LEU A 735 36.18 -14.72 -32.20
C LEU A 735 35.67 -15.93 -33.00
N GLY A 736 36.25 -16.20 -34.18
CA GLY A 736 36.00 -17.40 -34.97
C GLY A 736 36.43 -18.66 -34.21
N ASP A 737 37.71 -18.74 -33.86
CA ASP A 737 38.32 -19.86 -33.13
C ASP A 737 37.54 -20.22 -31.85
N GLU A 738 37.18 -19.21 -31.03
CA GLU A 738 36.49 -19.44 -29.77
C GLU A 738 35.02 -19.88 -29.97
N LEU A 739 34.36 -19.42 -31.04
CA LEU A 739 33.02 -19.91 -31.42
C LEU A 739 33.07 -21.32 -32.04
N GLU A 740 34.20 -21.75 -32.61
CA GLU A 740 34.39 -23.10 -33.14
C GLU A 740 34.92 -24.10 -32.10
N ARG A 741 35.60 -23.62 -31.06
CA ARG A 741 36.14 -24.41 -29.92
C ARG A 741 35.07 -25.31 -29.30
N ARG A 742 35.31 -26.63 -29.30
CA ARG A 742 34.36 -27.60 -28.71
C ARG A 742 34.33 -27.46 -27.17
N PRO A 743 33.16 -27.54 -26.52
CA PRO A 743 33.06 -27.47 -25.07
C PRO A 743 33.76 -28.67 -24.41
N TYR A 744 34.49 -28.40 -23.32
CA TYR A 744 35.18 -29.43 -22.54
C TYR A 744 34.18 -30.30 -21.77
N THR A 745 34.13 -31.59 -22.12
CA THR A 745 33.67 -32.74 -21.31
C THR A 745 32.44 -32.54 -20.39
N GLY A 746 31.26 -32.92 -20.89
CA GLY A 746 30.04 -33.05 -20.09
C GLY A 746 28.94 -33.89 -20.75
N ASN A 747 29.03 -35.22 -20.59
CA ASN A 747 28.04 -36.25 -20.98
C ASN A 747 27.83 -36.52 -22.50
N PRO A 748 28.07 -37.76 -23.01
CA PRO A 748 28.11 -38.05 -24.45
C PRO A 748 26.75 -38.48 -25.06
N GLN A 749 25.64 -37.85 -24.66
CA GLN A 749 24.28 -38.31 -25.01
C GLN A 749 23.39 -37.33 -25.79
N TYR A 750 23.91 -36.17 -26.21
CA TYR A 750 23.22 -35.27 -27.14
C TYR A 750 24.10 -34.84 -28.31
N THR A 751 24.15 -35.69 -29.33
CA THR A 751 24.72 -35.36 -30.64
C THR A 751 23.71 -34.52 -31.44
N TYR A 752 23.71 -33.20 -31.24
CA TYR A 752 22.95 -32.26 -32.07
C TYR A 752 23.80 -31.05 -32.47
N ASN A 753 24.04 -30.88 -33.77
CA ASN A 753 24.40 -29.59 -34.35
C ASN A 753 23.24 -28.62 -34.10
N ASN A 754 23.36 -27.72 -33.12
CA ASN A 754 22.29 -26.79 -32.79
C ASN A 754 22.85 -25.41 -32.37
N TRP A 755 22.93 -24.50 -33.33
CA TRP A 755 22.94 -23.05 -33.09
C TRP A 755 21.52 -22.56 -32.70
N SER A 756 20.85 -23.28 -31.81
CA SER A 756 19.38 -23.26 -31.65
C SER A 756 18.93 -22.67 -30.29
N PRO A 757 17.72 -22.08 -30.22
CA PRO A 757 17.32 -21.21 -29.11
C PRO A 757 16.61 -21.97 -27.96
N PRO A 758 16.45 -21.35 -26.76
CA PRO A 758 16.84 -19.98 -26.41
C PRO A 758 17.99 -19.97 -25.38
N VAL A 759 19.23 -19.94 -25.88
CA VAL A 759 20.38 -19.53 -25.05
C VAL A 759 20.20 -18.04 -24.72
N GLN A 760 20.41 -17.66 -23.45
CA GLN A 760 20.32 -16.26 -23.02
C GLN A 760 21.37 -15.41 -23.77
N SER A 761 21.08 -14.14 -24.10
CA SER A 761 22.02 -13.32 -24.88
C SER A 761 23.37 -13.19 -24.16
N ASN A 762 24.49 -13.24 -24.89
CA ASN A 762 25.84 -12.96 -24.37
C ASN A 762 26.00 -11.55 -23.76
N GLU A 763 25.00 -10.68 -23.94
CA GLU A 763 24.93 -9.33 -23.36
C GLU A 763 24.17 -9.28 -22.03
N THR A 764 23.42 -10.33 -21.67
CA THR A 764 22.52 -10.35 -20.50
C THR A 764 22.62 -11.63 -19.66
N SER A 765 23.44 -12.59 -20.06
CA SER A 765 23.57 -13.91 -19.42
C SER A 765 24.69 -13.91 -18.39
N ASN A 766 24.38 -14.36 -17.18
CA ASN A 766 25.34 -14.47 -16.08
C ASN A 766 26.44 -15.48 -16.42
N GLY A 767 27.66 -14.99 -16.65
CA GLY A 767 28.84 -15.81 -16.96
C GLY A 767 29.94 -15.00 -17.63
N TYR A 768 31.11 -15.62 -17.77
CA TYR A 768 32.29 -14.98 -18.34
C TYR A 768 32.71 -15.56 -19.70
N PHE A 769 32.42 -16.83 -19.95
CA PHE A 769 32.74 -17.55 -21.20
C PHE A 769 31.74 -17.26 -22.31
N LEU A 770 32.19 -17.23 -23.56
CA LEU A 770 31.38 -16.90 -24.72
C LEU A 770 30.47 -18.09 -25.09
N GLU A 771 29.16 -17.85 -25.18
CA GLU A 771 28.18 -18.87 -25.57
C GLU A 771 27.87 -18.76 -27.07
N ARG A 772 27.75 -19.91 -27.75
CA ARG A 772 27.36 -19.96 -29.16
C ARG A 772 25.91 -19.50 -29.31
N SER A 773 25.72 -18.29 -29.85
CA SER A 773 24.39 -17.69 -30.04
C SER A 773 24.25 -17.11 -31.44
N HIS A 774 23.01 -16.99 -31.93
CA HIS A 774 22.74 -16.39 -33.24
C HIS A 774 23.31 -14.96 -33.35
N SER A 775 23.23 -14.16 -32.26
CA SER A 775 23.88 -12.84 -32.19
C SER A 775 25.39 -12.94 -32.41
N ALA A 776 26.08 -13.88 -31.75
CA ALA A 776 27.53 -14.04 -31.91
C ALA A 776 27.91 -14.43 -33.35
N ARG A 777 27.15 -15.32 -33.99
CA ARG A 777 27.33 -15.69 -35.40
C ARG A 777 27.16 -14.51 -36.35
N MET A 778 26.13 -13.69 -36.14
CA MET A 778 25.87 -12.50 -36.97
C MET A 778 26.90 -11.39 -36.72
N THR A 779 27.43 -11.26 -35.49
CA THR A 779 28.57 -10.38 -35.20
C THR A 779 29.82 -10.85 -35.94
N LEU A 780 30.16 -12.14 -35.88
CA LEU A 780 31.34 -12.69 -36.57
C LEU A 780 31.24 -12.49 -38.09
N ALA A 781 30.11 -12.83 -38.70
CA ALA A 781 29.90 -12.65 -40.14
C ALA A 781 30.16 -11.20 -40.59
N LYS A 782 29.56 -10.22 -39.89
CA LYS A 782 29.82 -8.80 -40.13
C LYS A 782 31.25 -8.37 -39.82
N ALA A 783 31.90 -8.99 -38.85
CA ALA A 783 33.28 -8.67 -38.52
C ALA A 783 34.24 -9.11 -39.64
N CYS A 784 33.98 -10.27 -40.25
CA CYS A 784 34.68 -10.74 -41.46
C CYS A 784 34.41 -9.85 -42.68
N GLU A 785 33.18 -9.38 -42.89
CA GLU A 785 32.83 -8.40 -43.94
C GLU A 785 33.60 -7.07 -43.80
N LEU A 786 34.08 -6.76 -42.59
CA LEU A 786 34.84 -5.55 -42.26
C LEU A 786 36.36 -5.79 -42.19
N CYS A 787 36.84 -6.99 -42.48
CA CYS A 787 38.27 -7.25 -42.58
C CYS A 787 38.86 -6.52 -43.81
N PRO A 788 39.96 -5.77 -43.65
CA PRO A 788 40.73 -5.25 -44.79
C PRO A 788 41.15 -6.35 -45.76
N GLU A 789 41.07 -6.09 -47.06
CA GLU A 789 41.59 -7.01 -48.09
C GLU A 789 43.10 -7.27 -47.86
N GLU A 790 43.54 -8.51 -48.06
CA GLU A 790 44.96 -8.84 -48.09
C GLU A 790 45.55 -8.29 -49.40
N GLU A 791 46.50 -7.35 -49.29
CA GLU A 791 47.38 -7.08 -50.42
C GLU A 791 48.30 -8.29 -50.59
N PRO A 792 48.48 -8.83 -51.82
CA PRO A 792 49.37 -9.95 -52.03
C PRO A 792 50.81 -9.57 -51.67
N ASP A 793 51.46 -10.46 -50.94
CA ASP A 793 52.84 -10.31 -50.49
C ASP A 793 53.78 -10.38 -51.71
N ASP A 794 54.23 -9.22 -52.22
CA ASP A 794 55.19 -9.10 -53.34
C ASP A 794 56.59 -9.54 -52.88
N GLN A 795 56.76 -10.84 -52.66
CA GLN A 795 58.05 -11.48 -52.41
C GLN A 795 58.76 -11.80 -53.74
N ASP A 796 59.33 -10.80 -54.40
CA ASP A 796 60.29 -11.03 -55.50
C ASP A 796 61.21 -9.82 -55.81
N ALA A 797 62.22 -9.55 -54.96
CA ALA A 797 63.53 -9.00 -55.33
C ALA A 797 64.53 -9.02 -54.13
N PRO A 798 65.85 -9.18 -54.35
CA PRO A 798 66.78 -9.65 -53.31
C PRO A 798 67.65 -8.59 -52.60
N ASP A 799 68.23 -9.03 -51.48
CA ASP A 799 69.38 -8.51 -50.68
C ASP A 799 70.07 -7.18 -51.06
N GLU A 800 70.27 -6.28 -50.08
CA GLU A 800 71.60 -5.84 -49.62
C GLU A 800 71.59 -4.96 -48.32
N HIS A 801 72.45 -5.33 -47.35
CA HIS A 801 73.14 -4.55 -46.28
C HIS A 801 72.48 -3.44 -45.40
N GLU A 802 72.28 -3.81 -44.12
CA GLU A 802 72.91 -3.24 -42.89
C GLU A 802 72.88 -1.73 -42.47
N SER A 803 72.37 -1.54 -41.23
CA SER A 803 72.79 -0.55 -40.19
C SER A 803 72.10 0.86 -40.17
N PRO A 804 72.21 1.67 -39.07
CA PRO A 804 71.17 1.76 -38.02
C PRO A 804 70.69 3.23 -37.76
N PRO A 805 69.88 3.56 -36.73
CA PRO A 805 68.96 4.72 -36.75
C PRO A 805 69.53 6.04 -36.19
N PRO A 806 68.80 7.16 -36.36
CA PRO A 806 68.86 8.30 -35.44
C PRO A 806 67.50 8.71 -34.83
N GLU A 807 67.59 9.51 -33.76
CA GLU A 807 66.54 9.89 -32.80
C GLU A 807 65.71 11.13 -33.20
N ASP A 808 64.72 11.42 -32.33
CA ASP A 808 63.80 12.56 -32.26
C ASP A 808 64.29 13.96 -32.70
N ALA A 809 63.37 14.73 -33.32
CA ALA A 809 63.28 16.18 -33.15
C ALA A 809 61.86 16.75 -33.43
N PRO A 810 61.37 17.76 -32.69
CA PRO A 810 59.99 18.26 -32.77
C PRO A 810 59.83 19.52 -33.64
N LEU A 811 58.60 19.86 -34.08
CA LEU A 811 58.31 21.11 -34.81
C LEU A 811 56.99 21.79 -34.41
N TYR A 812 57.11 22.93 -33.73
CA TYR A 812 56.29 24.13 -33.98
C TYR A 812 57.09 25.08 -34.90
N PRO A 813 56.42 25.97 -35.65
CA PRO A 813 57.03 27.23 -36.05
C PRO A 813 56.22 28.46 -35.61
N HIS A 814 56.93 29.46 -35.06
CA HIS A 814 56.41 30.81 -34.85
C HIS A 814 56.55 31.69 -36.11
N SER A 815 55.76 32.77 -36.15
CA SER A 815 55.62 33.74 -37.24
C SER A 815 56.84 34.63 -37.49
N PRO A 816 56.96 35.25 -38.69
CA PRO A 816 57.63 36.53 -38.90
C PRO A 816 56.63 37.68 -39.13
N GLY A 817 57.07 38.94 -39.05
CA GLY A 817 56.21 40.12 -39.17
C GLY A 817 56.74 41.26 -40.05
N SER A 818 55.81 42.15 -40.40
CA SER A 818 55.95 43.56 -40.84
C SER A 818 56.54 43.96 -42.22
N GLN A 819 55.64 44.57 -43.02
CA GLN A 819 55.81 45.74 -43.92
C GLN A 819 56.64 45.65 -45.22
N TYR A 820 56.00 45.87 -46.39
CA TYR A 820 55.91 47.19 -47.07
C TYR A 820 54.90 47.17 -48.25
N GLN A 821 54.62 48.33 -48.86
CA GLN A 821 53.52 48.61 -49.82
C GLN A 821 53.87 48.27 -51.29
N GLN A 822 52.86 47.94 -52.15
CA GLN A 822 52.31 48.86 -53.18
C GLN A 822 51.22 48.22 -54.11
N ASN A 823 50.49 49.09 -54.83
CA ASN A 823 49.30 48.81 -55.64
C ASN A 823 49.55 48.08 -56.98
N ASN A 824 48.52 47.38 -57.50
CA ASN A 824 47.93 47.75 -58.80
C ASN A 824 46.51 47.18 -59.04
N HIS A 825 45.67 47.97 -59.72
CA HIS A 825 44.37 47.57 -60.31
C HIS A 825 44.61 46.76 -61.63
N VAL A 826 43.64 46.09 -62.29
CA VAL A 826 42.49 46.65 -63.05
C VAL A 826 41.51 45.55 -63.55
N HIS A 827 40.21 45.87 -63.50
CA HIS A 827 38.99 45.39 -64.20
C HIS A 827 38.77 43.97 -64.78
N GLY A 828 37.52 43.47 -64.60
CA GLY A 828 36.87 42.44 -65.43
C GLY A 828 35.43 42.10 -65.03
N GLN A 829 34.43 42.82 -65.57
CA GLN A 829 32.98 42.54 -65.55
C GLN A 829 32.40 42.92 -66.94
N PRO A 830 31.14 42.60 -67.34
CA PRO A 830 30.07 41.78 -66.72
C PRO A 830 29.41 40.79 -67.75
N TYR A 831 28.08 40.54 -67.63
CA TYR A 831 27.13 39.86 -68.57
C TYR A 831 27.11 38.31 -68.61
N THR A 832 25.99 37.58 -68.79
CA THR A 832 24.52 37.80 -68.63
C THR A 832 23.81 36.42 -68.67
N GLY A 833 22.54 36.31 -68.24
CA GLY A 833 21.71 35.10 -68.42
C GLY A 833 21.27 34.81 -69.87
N PRO A 834 20.34 33.86 -70.09
CA PRO A 834 18.93 34.26 -69.97
C PRO A 834 18.00 33.22 -69.29
N ALA A 835 16.70 33.57 -69.20
CA ALA A 835 15.68 32.89 -68.41
C ALA A 835 14.54 32.25 -69.25
N ALA A 836 13.79 31.35 -68.61
CA ALA A 836 12.34 31.12 -68.80
C ALA A 836 11.81 30.48 -67.49
N HIS A 837 10.79 30.96 -66.74
CA HIS A 837 9.40 31.33 -67.06
C HIS A 837 8.59 30.14 -67.66
N HIS A 838 7.36 29.78 -67.21
CA HIS A 838 6.36 30.45 -66.36
C HIS A 838 5.49 29.45 -65.52
N MET A 839 4.49 29.95 -64.78
CA MET A 839 3.68 29.25 -63.77
C MET A 839 2.28 28.75 -64.24
N ASN A 840 1.74 27.78 -63.46
CA ASN A 840 0.32 27.59 -63.04
C ASN A 840 -0.83 27.29 -64.03
N ASN A 841 -1.50 26.13 -63.80
CA ASN A 841 -2.93 25.90 -63.45
C ASN A 841 -4.06 26.74 -64.12
N PRO A 842 -5.24 26.14 -64.47
CA PRO A 842 -6.24 25.83 -63.41
C PRO A 842 -7.34 24.73 -63.64
N GLN A 843 -7.89 24.26 -62.50
CA GLN A 843 -9.31 23.94 -62.16
C GLN A 843 -10.17 22.80 -62.80
N ARG A 844 -10.65 21.93 -61.87
CA ARG A 844 -12.01 21.35 -61.67
C ARG A 844 -12.80 20.65 -62.79
N THR A 845 -13.08 19.36 -62.54
CA THR A 845 -14.43 18.76 -62.46
C THR A 845 -14.40 17.61 -61.42
N GLY A 846 -15.55 17.04 -61.03
CA GLY A 846 -15.60 15.89 -60.11
C GLY A 846 -16.93 15.15 -60.15
N GLN A 847 -17.02 13.94 -59.56
CA GLN A 847 -18.29 13.24 -59.27
C GLN A 847 -18.12 12.08 -58.26
N ARG A 848 -19.25 11.47 -57.85
CA ARG A 848 -19.42 10.52 -56.73
C ARG A 848 -19.41 9.04 -57.15
N ALA A 849 -18.96 8.16 -56.25
CA ALA A 849 -19.52 6.84 -55.86
C ALA A 849 -18.65 6.33 -54.68
N GLN A 850 -19.10 5.83 -53.51
CA GLN A 850 -20.36 5.26 -52.98
C GLN A 850 -20.65 3.80 -53.37
N GLU A 851 -20.35 2.87 -52.43
CA GLU A 851 -21.08 1.64 -52.04
C GLU A 851 -20.21 0.92 -50.94
N ASN A 852 -20.70 0.65 -49.73
CA ASN A 852 -21.56 -0.48 -49.25
C ASN A 852 -20.75 -1.81 -49.12
N TYR A 853 -21.01 -2.78 -48.24
CA TYR A 853 -22.08 -3.12 -47.28
C TYR A 853 -21.55 -4.26 -46.35
N GLU A 854 -22.05 -4.65 -45.17
CA GLU A 854 -22.92 -4.09 -44.08
C GLU A 854 -22.66 -4.98 -42.80
N GLY A 855 -23.38 -4.87 -41.68
CA GLY A 855 -23.20 -5.80 -40.53
C GLY A 855 -23.81 -5.40 -39.17
N SER A 856 -25.13 -5.49 -39.05
CA SER A 856 -25.95 -5.02 -37.92
C SER A 856 -26.14 -6.06 -36.79
N GLU A 857 -26.42 -5.60 -35.56
CA GLU A 857 -27.66 -5.93 -34.81
C GLU A 857 -27.69 -5.26 -33.41
N GLU A 858 -28.72 -4.44 -33.17
CA GLU A 858 -29.20 -4.07 -31.83
C GLU A 858 -30.42 -4.93 -31.49
N VAL A 859 -30.59 -5.32 -30.22
CA VAL A 859 -31.85 -5.89 -29.71
C VAL A 859 -32.30 -5.14 -28.45
N SER A 860 -33.51 -4.59 -28.53
CA SER A 860 -34.19 -3.85 -27.47
C SER A 860 -35.13 -4.75 -26.62
N PRO A 861 -35.63 -4.29 -25.45
CA PRO A 861 -36.11 -5.17 -24.38
C PRO A 861 -37.62 -5.48 -24.43
N PRO A 862 -38.10 -6.48 -23.65
CA PRO A 862 -39.52 -6.79 -23.55
C PRO A 862 -40.23 -6.20 -22.32
N GLN A 863 -41.39 -5.61 -22.59
CA GLN A 863 -42.52 -5.39 -21.69
C GLN A 863 -43.79 -5.69 -22.50
N THR A 864 -44.89 -6.27 -21.99
CA THR A 864 -45.27 -6.88 -20.69
C THR A 864 -46.59 -7.63 -20.94
N LYS A 865 -47.04 -8.54 -20.06
CA LYS A 865 -48.42 -8.55 -19.49
C LYS A 865 -48.87 -9.84 -18.77
N ASP A 866 -49.62 -9.60 -17.69
CA ASP A 866 -50.87 -10.25 -17.24
C ASP A 866 -50.97 -11.80 -17.19
N GLN A 867 -50.69 -12.38 -16.01
CA GLN A 867 -51.68 -13.19 -15.25
C GLN A 867 -51.37 -13.19 -13.76
#